data_AF-A0A1A7PW76-F1
#
_entry.id   AF-A0A1A7PW76-F1
#
_cell.length_a   1.000
_cell.length_b   1.000
_cell.length_c   1.000
_cell.angle_alpha   90.00
_cell.angle_beta   90.00
_cell.angle_gamma   90.00
#
_symmetry.space_group_name_H-M   'P 1'
#
loop_
_entity.id
_entity.type
_entity.pdbx_description
1 polymer ?
#
loop_
_entity_poly.entity_id
_entity_poly.type
_entity_poly.pdbx_seq_one_letter_code
_entity_poly.pdbx_strand_id
1 'polypeptide(L)'
;MTNNNTVTVDNTPYSFGTAQGDKERTTDNAVIYNPKLDWEMRWEDNTMPGKGAGSPSGNGDNNDSGQYHKDTATNWNESPDGYKYYWTGTADKSNIIIAAKVRTDDGYSDAYKQGLIGTENAYGGKTFFNMNTNSDRADYIKSEGIVGNVHISTQGGDDTIITKYLNGKYWVSKADFNGTETISMGDGNDIFEVNGSAASTGYGTTLADNAAFYMTNAKIDMGAGNDIVKITGGQITAGRENESGNYFLLGSGDDVMETKTITSEKDNYLASNIINLGSGHDTLKVDGDIMSHEDGVYNSQSVSDAEDMQARFLLMSSDSSDVHITGNVGGKVTMLMGSGNDTIRIDKELRMSGQANAMDWLSYTLDQNEAVGDPGFYNNENGYNIRGDINNALANGVSASGATGLGATTLTNQNGVPLADDSAIADISARIDLGNGNNTFTVGGGVTNANILGGIDKDVIKLAFDANGQPNGSTWVYNTKVWTGNGDDLVMMSKVTGSVKVYTGADSDDIQLYGVEGTNNEVHAGDGNDIIRLYGKVNGNSSNIFDGGDGYDTVIIGTAEDGAQSGFSIGGVDTTRNDHSQLWHIEEIQFGSNTATSKDWVRITDNTRISDTGELFIRDADGLNVSNNQVDLSATNWTAATKQTFSGHGDGITYNVYTNSANADAGTLYIQQDIQVLI
;
A
#
# COMPACT_ATOMS: atom_id res chain seq x y z
N MET A 1 6.32 30.28 -24.76
CA MET A 1 7.04 29.63 -25.86
C MET A 1 6.19 29.76 -27.12
N THR A 2 6.59 30.56 -28.11
CA THR A 2 5.85 30.77 -29.38
C THR A 2 6.76 30.68 -30.62
N ASN A 3 7.96 30.08 -30.47
CA ASN A 3 8.83 29.73 -31.59
C ASN A 3 9.32 28.28 -31.41
N ASN A 4 8.45 27.30 -31.71
CA ASN A 4 8.66 25.86 -31.51
C ASN A 4 9.60 25.22 -32.57
N ASN A 5 10.58 25.97 -33.08
CA ASN A 5 11.51 25.51 -34.12
C ASN A 5 12.96 25.41 -33.61
N THR A 6 13.22 25.64 -32.33
CA THR A 6 14.59 25.64 -31.79
C THR A 6 14.66 24.82 -30.52
N VAL A 7 15.59 23.86 -30.52
CA VAL A 7 15.93 23.02 -29.35
C VAL A 7 17.30 23.44 -28.87
N THR A 8 17.49 23.61 -27.56
CA THR A 8 18.81 23.92 -27.00
C THR A 8 19.36 22.68 -26.31
N VAL A 9 20.53 22.22 -26.73
CA VAL A 9 21.26 21.08 -26.17
C VAL A 9 22.66 21.57 -25.80
N ASP A 10 23.09 21.35 -24.56
CA ASP A 10 24.38 21.84 -24.05
C ASP A 10 24.64 23.32 -24.33
N ASN A 11 23.65 24.17 -24.03
CA ASN A 11 23.64 25.62 -24.31
C ASN A 11 23.80 26.00 -25.80
N THR A 12 23.70 25.04 -26.72
CA THR A 12 23.79 25.24 -28.15
C THR A 12 22.40 25.15 -28.79
N PRO A 13 21.91 26.21 -29.44
CA PRO A 13 20.60 26.20 -30.10
C PRO A 13 20.67 25.53 -31.49
N TYR A 14 19.73 24.63 -31.76
CA TYR A 14 19.52 23.95 -33.03
C TYR A 14 18.18 24.36 -33.60
N SER A 15 18.19 25.03 -34.75
CA SER A 15 16.97 25.46 -35.45
C SER A 15 16.57 24.53 -36.58
N PHE A 16 15.26 24.31 -36.70
CA PHE A 16 14.65 23.39 -37.65
C PHE A 16 13.71 24.12 -38.62
N GLY A 17 13.80 23.75 -39.90
CA GLY A 17 12.87 24.10 -40.95
C GLY A 17 11.83 23.00 -41.20
N THR A 18 11.31 22.94 -42.42
CA THR A 18 10.33 21.93 -42.87
C THR A 18 10.88 21.04 -44.00
N ALA A 19 12.17 21.16 -44.32
CA ALA A 19 12.79 20.34 -45.36
C ALA A 19 13.12 18.93 -44.83
N GLN A 20 13.28 17.95 -45.73
CA GLN A 20 13.66 16.57 -45.37
C GLN A 20 14.96 16.51 -44.54
N GLY A 21 15.94 17.36 -44.85
CA GLY A 21 17.20 17.47 -44.11
C GLY A 21 17.10 18.21 -42.78
N ASP A 22 15.91 18.72 -42.43
CA ASP A 22 15.60 19.35 -41.15
C ASP A 22 14.78 18.41 -40.25
N LYS A 23 14.71 17.10 -40.54
CA LYS A 23 14.03 16.14 -39.65
C LYS A 23 14.84 15.83 -38.39
N GLU A 24 16.16 15.93 -38.47
CA GLU A 24 17.07 15.73 -37.34
C GLU A 24 18.34 16.58 -37.47
N ARG A 25 19.05 16.74 -36.35
CA ARG A 25 20.41 17.30 -36.29
C ARG A 25 21.28 16.33 -35.50
N THR A 26 22.38 15.88 -36.10
CA THR A 26 23.35 15.01 -35.43
C THR A 26 24.50 15.83 -34.88
N THR A 27 24.94 15.48 -33.67
CA THR A 27 26.12 16.00 -33.00
C THR A 27 27.10 14.85 -32.71
N ASP A 28 28.22 15.15 -32.06
CA ASP A 28 29.19 14.13 -31.65
C ASP A 28 28.60 13.13 -30.63
N ASN A 29 27.61 13.53 -29.84
CA ASN A 29 27.06 12.69 -28.75
C ASN A 29 25.56 12.42 -28.86
N ALA A 30 24.83 13.20 -29.65
CA ALA A 30 23.36 13.13 -29.68
C ALA A 30 22.77 13.30 -31.09
N VAL A 31 21.60 12.74 -31.31
CA VAL A 31 20.68 13.04 -32.41
C VAL A 31 19.49 13.80 -31.86
N ILE A 32 19.21 14.97 -32.44
CA ILE A 32 18.14 15.88 -32.02
C ILE A 32 17.06 15.86 -33.09
N TYR A 33 15.89 15.36 -32.74
CA TYR A 33 14.76 15.25 -33.64
C TYR A 33 13.99 16.57 -33.72
N ASN A 34 13.48 16.90 -34.90
CA ASN A 34 12.73 18.13 -35.12
C ASN A 34 11.45 18.11 -34.26
N PRO A 35 11.17 19.18 -33.47
CA PRO A 35 10.01 19.17 -32.58
C PRO A 35 8.64 19.17 -33.28
N LYS A 36 8.63 19.35 -34.60
CA LYS A 36 7.44 19.33 -35.46
C LYS A 36 7.23 17.99 -36.15
N LEU A 37 7.94 16.95 -35.71
CA LEU A 37 7.68 15.61 -36.20
C LEU A 37 6.40 15.08 -35.56
N ASP A 38 5.65 14.32 -36.34
CA ASP A 38 4.49 13.59 -35.88
C ASP A 38 4.90 12.30 -35.16
N TRP A 39 4.37 12.14 -33.95
CA TRP A 39 4.61 10.99 -33.08
C TRP A 39 3.29 10.33 -32.63
N GLU A 40 2.16 10.83 -33.11
CA GLU A 40 0.83 10.27 -32.90
C GLU A 40 0.43 9.46 -34.14
N MET A 41 0.49 8.14 -34.05
CA MET A 41 0.25 7.27 -35.20
C MET A 41 -1.24 7.03 -35.42
N ARG A 42 -1.68 7.20 -36.66
CA ARG A 42 -3.07 7.01 -37.08
C ARG A 42 -3.13 5.99 -38.20
N TRP A 43 -4.29 5.37 -38.35
CA TRP A 43 -4.54 4.51 -39.51
C TRP A 43 -4.34 5.27 -40.85
N GLU A 44 -4.70 6.54 -40.91
CA GLU A 44 -4.65 7.33 -42.16
C GLU A 44 -3.21 7.64 -42.59
N ASP A 45 -2.25 7.56 -41.66
CA ASP A 45 -0.83 7.74 -41.94
C ASP A 45 -0.25 6.58 -42.78
N ASN A 46 -0.95 5.43 -42.84
CA ASN A 46 -0.59 4.23 -43.61
C ASN A 46 -1.05 4.28 -45.09
N THR A 47 -1.31 5.45 -45.68
CA THR A 47 -1.73 5.52 -47.10
C THR A 47 -0.58 5.41 -48.11
N MET A 48 0.36 4.47 -47.93
CA MET A 48 1.26 4.10 -49.04
C MET A 48 0.44 3.50 -50.21
N PRO A 49 0.67 3.90 -51.48
CA PRO A 49 -0.05 3.32 -52.61
C PRO A 49 0.24 1.82 -52.75
N GLY A 50 -0.77 0.96 -52.60
CA GLY A 50 -0.73 -0.43 -53.09
C GLY A 50 -1.00 -1.57 -52.10
N LYS A 51 -1.32 -1.31 -50.82
CA LYS A 51 -1.63 -2.37 -49.85
C LYS A 51 -3.14 -2.47 -49.54
N GLY A 52 -3.87 -3.28 -50.33
CA GLY A 52 -5.16 -3.88 -49.93
C GLY A 52 -6.44 -3.37 -50.60
N ALA A 53 -7.25 -4.30 -51.11
CA ALA A 53 -8.57 -4.04 -51.70
C ALA A 53 -9.61 -3.75 -50.59
N GLY A 54 -9.68 -2.49 -50.16
CA GLY A 54 -10.52 -2.04 -49.05
C GLY A 54 -10.11 -0.69 -48.47
N SER A 55 -8.91 -0.19 -48.82
CA SER A 55 -8.52 1.19 -48.54
C SER A 55 -9.58 2.16 -49.10
N PRO A 56 -10.14 3.06 -48.29
CA PRO A 56 -10.90 4.19 -48.82
C PRO A 56 -10.06 4.86 -49.91
N SER A 57 -10.67 5.20 -51.04
CA SER A 57 -10.03 6.06 -52.05
C SER A 57 -9.47 7.27 -51.32
N GLY A 58 -8.14 7.38 -51.30
CA GLY A 58 -7.42 8.13 -50.29
C GLY A 58 -8.00 9.50 -50.00
N ASN A 59 -8.06 9.82 -48.71
CA ASN A 59 -7.75 11.17 -48.25
C ASN A 59 -6.22 11.32 -48.16
N GLY A 60 -5.52 10.77 -49.16
CA GLY A 60 -4.07 10.77 -49.20
C GLY A 60 -3.61 12.19 -49.46
N ASP A 61 -2.98 12.79 -48.46
CA ASP A 61 -1.97 13.83 -48.64
C ASP A 61 -0.79 13.37 -49.54
N ASN A 62 -0.85 12.13 -50.04
CA ASN A 62 -0.04 11.58 -51.13
C ASN A 62 -0.39 12.07 -52.55
N ASN A 63 -1.28 13.05 -52.72
CA ASN A 63 -1.42 13.72 -54.02
C ASN A 63 -0.25 14.65 -54.37
N ASP A 64 0.70 14.87 -53.44
CA ASP A 64 1.95 15.57 -53.70
C ASP A 64 3.02 14.61 -54.28
N SER A 65 2.77 14.04 -55.46
CA SER A 65 3.84 13.70 -56.43
C SER A 65 5.13 13.04 -55.90
N GLY A 66 5.03 12.02 -55.03
CA GLY A 66 6.20 11.30 -54.52
C GLY A 66 7.00 12.01 -53.42
N GLN A 67 6.39 12.94 -52.68
CA GLN A 67 6.98 13.52 -51.48
C GLN A 67 6.67 12.64 -50.27
N TYR A 68 7.72 12.15 -49.61
CA TYR A 68 7.64 11.58 -48.26
C TYR A 68 6.90 12.55 -47.33
N HIS A 69 6.06 12.03 -46.42
CA HIS A 69 5.44 12.79 -45.32
C HIS A 69 6.47 13.74 -44.70
N LYS A 70 6.21 15.06 -44.73
CA LYS A 70 7.19 16.10 -44.35
C LYS A 70 7.46 16.15 -42.84
N ASP A 71 6.53 15.59 -42.08
CA ASP A 71 6.36 15.56 -40.64
C ASP A 71 6.71 14.20 -40.02
N THR A 72 6.90 13.12 -40.78
CA THR A 72 7.36 11.84 -40.18
C THR A 72 8.82 11.91 -39.75
N ALA A 73 9.19 11.28 -38.63
CA ALA A 73 10.59 11.17 -38.23
C ALA A 73 11.45 10.39 -39.26
N THR A 74 12.76 10.39 -39.05
CA THR A 74 13.65 9.43 -39.72
C THR A 74 13.47 8.05 -39.08
N ASN A 75 13.78 6.97 -39.81
CA ASN A 75 13.79 5.58 -39.32
C ASN A 75 12.43 4.97 -38.91
N TRP A 76 11.33 5.47 -39.48
CA TRP A 76 10.04 4.80 -39.35
C TRP A 76 9.94 3.53 -40.20
N ASN A 77 9.23 2.54 -39.66
CA ASN A 77 8.80 1.35 -40.35
C ASN A 77 7.38 0.96 -39.92
N GLU A 78 6.68 0.21 -40.78
CA GLU A 78 5.30 -0.24 -40.55
C GLU A 78 5.20 -1.76 -40.74
N SER A 79 4.28 -2.39 -40.03
CA SER A 79 3.96 -3.79 -40.26
C SER A 79 3.31 -4.03 -41.62
N PRO A 80 3.39 -5.25 -42.18
CA PRO A 80 2.73 -5.58 -43.44
C PRO A 80 1.20 -5.44 -43.41
N ASP A 81 0.57 -5.57 -42.24
CA ASP A 81 -0.87 -5.37 -42.04
C ASP A 81 -1.25 -3.90 -41.83
N GLY A 82 -0.28 -3.01 -41.64
CA GLY A 82 -0.48 -1.56 -41.60
C GLY A 82 -1.12 -1.03 -40.32
N TYR A 83 -1.06 -1.80 -39.23
CA TYR A 83 -1.60 -1.41 -37.92
C TYR A 83 -0.52 -1.19 -36.85
N LYS A 84 0.72 -1.61 -37.12
CA LYS A 84 1.82 -1.47 -36.17
C LYS A 84 2.90 -0.57 -36.74
N TYR A 85 3.29 0.42 -35.97
CA TYR A 85 4.31 1.38 -36.31
C TYR A 85 5.54 1.15 -35.44
N TYR A 86 6.71 1.31 -36.03
CA TYR A 86 7.98 1.09 -35.37
C TYR A 86 8.88 2.28 -35.66
N TRP A 87 9.51 2.79 -34.62
CA TRP A 87 10.59 3.76 -34.73
C TRP A 87 11.80 3.25 -33.96
N THR A 88 12.99 3.42 -34.55
CA THR A 88 14.26 3.02 -33.94
C THR A 88 15.26 4.16 -34.00
N GLY A 89 15.77 4.57 -32.84
CA GLY A 89 16.78 5.59 -32.66
C GLY A 89 18.20 5.11 -33.00
N THR A 90 19.18 5.93 -32.66
CA THR A 90 20.59 5.72 -33.03
C THR A 90 21.38 5.16 -31.86
N ALA A 91 22.01 4.00 -32.04
CA ALA A 91 22.56 3.25 -30.91
C ALA A 91 23.80 3.81 -30.21
N ASP A 92 24.59 4.61 -30.90
CA ASP A 92 25.82 5.19 -30.35
C ASP A 92 25.66 6.66 -29.90
N LYS A 93 24.41 7.13 -29.78
CA LYS A 93 24.07 8.53 -29.53
C LYS A 93 22.87 8.65 -28.60
N SER A 94 22.88 9.65 -27.73
CA SER A 94 21.66 10.12 -27.05
C SER A 94 20.61 10.58 -28.07
N ASN A 95 19.35 10.26 -27.85
CA ASN A 95 18.21 10.61 -28.68
C ASN A 95 17.38 11.66 -27.96
N ILE A 96 17.28 12.85 -28.55
CA ILE A 96 16.55 13.99 -27.99
C ILE A 96 15.27 14.18 -28.79
N ILE A 97 14.15 13.76 -28.21
CA ILE A 97 12.82 13.76 -28.81
C ILE A 97 11.95 14.76 -28.05
N ILE A 98 11.40 15.75 -28.77
CA ILE A 98 10.48 16.73 -28.20
C ILE A 98 9.23 16.77 -29.08
N ALA A 99 8.15 16.13 -28.66
CA ALA A 99 6.85 16.27 -29.30
C ALA A 99 6.24 17.62 -28.88
N ALA A 100 6.53 18.69 -29.64
CA ALA A 100 6.05 20.02 -29.28
C ALA A 100 4.54 20.14 -29.51
N LYS A 101 3.89 21.01 -28.71
CA LYS A 101 2.49 21.41 -28.94
C LYS A 101 2.35 22.26 -30.20
N VAL A 102 2.42 21.60 -31.35
CA VAL A 102 2.29 22.15 -32.68
C VAL A 102 1.41 21.24 -33.50
N ARG A 103 0.72 21.82 -34.47
CA ARG A 103 0.05 21.05 -35.50
C ARG A 103 1.12 20.39 -36.38
N THR A 104 1.17 19.07 -36.35
CA THR A 104 2.01 18.23 -37.21
C THR A 104 1.24 17.80 -38.45
N ASP A 105 -0.03 17.43 -38.27
CA ASP A 105 -0.94 17.00 -39.33
C ASP A 105 -1.99 18.04 -39.76
N ASP A 106 -2.30 18.09 -41.07
CA ASP A 106 -3.25 19.04 -41.67
C ASP A 106 -4.73 18.68 -41.48
N GLY A 107 -5.04 17.52 -40.87
CA GLY A 107 -6.39 17.01 -40.60
C GLY A 107 -7.06 17.52 -39.32
N TYR A 108 -6.32 17.88 -38.27
CA TYR A 108 -6.89 18.34 -36.99
C TYR A 108 -6.34 19.68 -36.52
N SER A 109 -7.22 20.61 -36.12
CA SER A 109 -6.85 21.89 -35.50
C SER A 109 -6.89 21.85 -33.97
N ASP A 110 -7.28 20.71 -33.42
CA ASP A 110 -7.57 20.55 -32.00
C ASP A 110 -6.28 20.55 -31.18
N ALA A 111 -6.14 21.54 -30.31
CA ALA A 111 -4.92 21.74 -29.53
C ALA A 111 -4.60 20.60 -28.54
N TYR A 112 -5.56 19.70 -28.24
CA TYR A 112 -5.33 18.56 -27.36
C TYR A 112 -4.71 17.35 -28.09
N LYS A 113 -4.72 17.32 -29.43
CA LYS A 113 -4.07 16.31 -30.29
C LYS A 113 -2.70 16.78 -30.80
N GLN A 114 -2.00 17.63 -30.04
CA GLN A 114 -0.75 18.25 -30.49
C GLN A 114 0.35 17.94 -29.49
N GLY A 115 1.49 17.44 -30.00
CA GLY A 115 2.63 17.06 -29.17
C GLY A 115 2.42 15.74 -28.42
N LEU A 116 1.58 14.84 -28.96
CA LEU A 116 1.33 13.53 -28.40
C LEU A 116 2.34 12.51 -28.95
N ILE A 117 2.65 11.50 -28.16
CA ILE A 117 3.36 10.29 -28.58
C ILE A 117 2.40 9.12 -28.36
N GLY A 118 2.07 8.35 -29.40
CA GLY A 118 1.13 7.25 -29.20
C GLY A 118 0.33 6.86 -30.43
N THR A 119 -0.91 6.41 -30.21
CA THR A 119 -1.81 5.99 -31.29
C THR A 119 -3.25 6.45 -31.08
N GLU A 120 -3.93 6.84 -32.15
CA GLU A 120 -5.39 6.99 -32.15
C GLU A 120 -6.12 5.63 -32.12
N ASN A 121 -7.31 5.61 -31.52
CA ASN A 121 -8.18 4.45 -31.52
C ASN A 121 -8.84 4.21 -32.88
N ALA A 122 -8.07 3.63 -33.79
CA ALA A 122 -8.53 3.18 -35.08
C ALA A 122 -8.72 1.64 -35.09
N TYR A 123 -9.67 1.18 -35.92
CA TYR A 123 -9.89 -0.25 -36.21
C TYR A 123 -10.11 -1.16 -34.97
N GLY A 124 -10.71 -0.61 -33.92
CA GLY A 124 -11.04 -1.35 -32.69
C GLY A 124 -9.81 -1.63 -31.81
N GLY A 125 -8.96 -0.62 -31.61
CA GLY A 125 -7.79 -0.68 -30.71
C GLY A 125 -6.59 -1.44 -31.28
N LYS A 126 -6.55 -1.69 -32.60
CA LYS A 126 -5.48 -2.50 -33.22
C LYS A 126 -4.22 -1.73 -33.56
N THR A 127 -4.31 -0.40 -33.62
CA THR A 127 -3.17 0.47 -33.85
C THR A 127 -2.17 0.26 -32.70
N PHE A 128 -0.89 0.14 -33.00
CA PHE A 128 0.18 -0.03 -32.02
C PHE A 128 1.41 0.77 -32.44
N PHE A 129 2.04 1.49 -31.52
CA PHE A 129 3.28 2.19 -31.80
C PHE A 129 4.42 1.74 -30.88
N ASN A 130 5.51 1.24 -31.47
CA ASN A 130 6.74 0.87 -30.77
C ASN A 130 7.85 1.88 -31.04
N MET A 131 8.18 2.70 -30.04
CA MET A 131 9.32 3.61 -30.01
C MET A 131 10.48 2.96 -29.24
N ASN A 132 11.62 2.77 -29.89
CA ASN A 132 12.84 2.29 -29.23
C ASN A 132 14.01 3.22 -29.54
N THR A 133 14.62 3.87 -28.55
CA THR A 133 15.77 4.76 -28.77
C THR A 133 17.03 3.98 -29.17
N ASN A 134 17.08 2.70 -28.80
CA ASN A 134 18.10 1.72 -29.20
C ASN A 134 19.52 2.11 -28.74
N SER A 135 19.67 2.85 -27.64
CA SER A 135 20.90 3.49 -27.19
C SER A 135 21.20 3.14 -25.73
N ASP A 136 22.48 2.96 -25.37
CA ASP A 136 22.94 2.85 -23.96
C ASP A 136 23.43 4.23 -23.44
N ARG A 137 22.81 5.32 -23.91
CA ARG A 137 23.19 6.71 -23.61
C ARG A 137 21.94 7.44 -23.15
N ALA A 138 22.13 8.33 -22.18
CA ALA A 138 21.11 9.25 -21.68
C ALA A 138 20.26 9.89 -22.78
N ASP A 139 19.07 9.35 -22.98
CA ASP A 139 18.04 9.77 -23.89
C ASP A 139 17.09 10.77 -23.21
N TYR A 140 16.47 11.64 -24.01
CA TYR A 140 15.56 12.66 -23.51
C TYR A 140 14.30 12.72 -24.35
N ILE A 141 13.16 12.37 -23.75
CA ILE A 141 11.84 12.41 -24.39
C ILE A 141 10.96 13.41 -23.66
N LYS A 142 10.34 14.32 -24.41
CA LYS A 142 9.35 15.25 -23.88
C LYS A 142 8.11 15.32 -24.74
N SER A 143 6.93 15.21 -24.15
CA SER A 143 5.65 15.30 -24.84
C SER A 143 4.59 16.07 -24.05
N GLU A 144 3.49 16.41 -24.71
CA GLU A 144 2.26 16.88 -24.06
C GLU A 144 1.42 15.72 -23.53
N GLY A 145 1.51 14.53 -24.12
CA GLY A 145 0.81 13.34 -23.67
C GLY A 145 1.42 12.07 -24.27
N ILE A 146 1.27 10.96 -23.56
CA ILE A 146 1.54 9.62 -24.06
C ILE A 146 0.20 8.87 -24.09
N VAL A 147 -0.25 8.39 -25.24
CA VAL A 147 -1.66 8.00 -25.41
C VAL A 147 -1.88 6.74 -26.24
N GLY A 148 -2.95 6.02 -25.96
CA GLY A 148 -3.34 4.82 -26.70
C GLY A 148 -2.34 3.68 -26.55
N ASN A 149 -2.28 2.80 -27.54
CA ASN A 149 -1.47 1.59 -27.48
C ASN A 149 -0.03 1.86 -27.94
N VAL A 150 0.86 2.12 -26.98
CA VAL A 150 2.23 2.56 -27.24
C VAL A 150 3.22 1.83 -26.36
N HIS A 151 4.36 1.46 -26.92
CA HIS A 151 5.52 0.93 -26.21
C HIS A 151 6.70 1.86 -26.43
N ILE A 152 7.25 2.41 -25.36
CA ILE A 152 8.45 3.25 -25.36
C ILE A 152 9.55 2.50 -24.61
N SER A 153 10.70 2.31 -25.26
CA SER A 153 11.88 1.71 -24.65
C SER A 153 13.10 2.61 -24.84
N THR A 154 13.77 2.98 -23.75
CA THR A 154 15.03 3.76 -23.79
C THR A 154 16.29 2.90 -23.64
N GLN A 155 16.14 1.62 -23.29
CA GLN A 155 17.19 0.60 -23.16
C GLN A 155 18.14 0.82 -21.99
N GLY A 156 18.96 1.86 -22.00
CA GLY A 156 19.84 2.14 -20.86
C GLY A 156 20.63 3.43 -20.99
N GLY A 157 21.34 3.78 -19.92
CA GLY A 157 21.85 5.13 -19.68
C GLY A 157 20.90 5.91 -18.77
N ASP A 158 21.34 7.05 -18.24
CA ASP A 158 20.51 7.89 -17.37
C ASP A 158 19.46 8.65 -18.20
N ASP A 159 18.30 8.05 -18.43
CA ASP A 159 17.27 8.52 -19.34
C ASP A 159 16.25 9.44 -18.67
N THR A 160 15.57 10.25 -19.47
CA THR A 160 14.52 11.15 -18.96
C THR A 160 13.33 11.22 -19.89
N ILE A 161 12.15 10.86 -19.38
CA ILE A 161 10.85 11.03 -20.04
C ILE A 161 10.01 12.03 -19.24
N ILE A 162 9.58 13.11 -19.89
CA ILE A 162 8.68 14.11 -19.30
C ILE A 162 7.42 14.26 -20.16
N THR A 163 6.26 13.96 -19.58
CA THR A 163 4.95 14.16 -20.21
C THR A 163 4.02 14.93 -19.29
N LYS A 164 2.88 15.39 -19.79
CA LYS A 164 1.84 16.01 -18.94
C LYS A 164 0.75 15.04 -18.53
N TYR A 165 0.44 14.02 -19.34
CA TYR A 165 -0.57 13.02 -18.98
C TYR A 165 -0.42 11.74 -19.79
N LEU A 166 -1.04 10.67 -19.29
CA LEU A 166 -1.26 9.40 -19.98
C LEU A 166 -2.76 9.17 -20.19
N ASN A 167 -3.16 8.50 -21.28
CA ASN A 167 -4.55 8.10 -21.53
C ASN A 167 -4.69 6.86 -22.42
N GLY A 168 -5.20 5.77 -21.83
CA GLY A 168 -5.29 4.46 -22.47
C GLY A 168 -6.71 3.99 -22.79
N LYS A 169 -7.74 4.83 -22.59
CA LYS A 169 -9.14 4.38 -22.64
C LYS A 169 -10.01 5.08 -23.69
N TYR A 170 -10.64 4.26 -24.54
CA TYR A 170 -11.72 4.66 -25.44
C TYR A 170 -12.96 5.03 -24.63
N TRP A 171 -13.72 6.04 -25.04
CA TRP A 171 -15.02 6.47 -24.48
C TRP A 171 -15.03 7.44 -23.30
N VAL A 172 -13.92 7.69 -22.60
CA VAL A 172 -13.92 8.71 -21.54
C VAL A 172 -13.74 10.08 -22.21
N SER A 173 -14.79 10.90 -22.19
CA SER A 173 -14.91 12.24 -22.79
C SER A 173 -14.73 12.33 -24.31
N LYS A 174 -13.54 12.01 -24.81
CA LYS A 174 -13.17 12.05 -26.23
C LYS A 174 -12.69 10.66 -26.62
N ALA A 175 -13.40 10.00 -27.52
CA ALA A 175 -13.15 8.61 -27.87
C ALA A 175 -11.97 8.48 -28.85
N ASP A 176 -10.85 9.15 -28.58
CA ASP A 176 -9.73 9.31 -29.52
C ASP A 176 -8.60 8.30 -29.28
N PHE A 177 -8.42 7.79 -28.06
CA PHE A 177 -7.29 6.92 -27.70
C PHE A 177 -7.78 5.63 -27.05
N ASN A 178 -7.05 4.53 -27.24
CA ASN A 178 -7.34 3.24 -26.61
C ASN A 178 -6.10 2.34 -26.61
N GLY A 179 -5.93 1.59 -25.53
CA GLY A 179 -4.88 0.60 -25.37
C GLY A 179 -3.85 1.00 -24.32
N THR A 180 -2.97 0.04 -24.04
CA THR A 180 -2.00 0.10 -22.95
C THR A 180 -0.77 0.94 -23.32
N GLU A 181 -0.40 1.88 -22.45
CA GLU A 181 0.92 2.51 -22.49
C GLU A 181 1.96 1.67 -21.75
N THR A 182 3.01 1.24 -22.44
CA THR A 182 4.16 0.55 -21.87
C THR A 182 5.39 1.44 -21.96
N ILE A 183 6.08 1.65 -20.86
CA ILE A 183 7.34 2.40 -20.79
C ILE A 183 8.37 1.53 -20.09
N SER A 184 9.52 1.31 -20.73
CA SER A 184 10.64 0.53 -20.22
C SER A 184 11.92 1.37 -20.33
N MET A 185 12.48 1.77 -19.19
CA MET A 185 13.62 2.71 -19.15
C MET A 185 14.96 1.97 -19.18
N GLY A 186 15.13 0.94 -18.33
CA GLY A 186 16.20 -0.05 -18.44
C GLY A 186 17.33 0.17 -17.42
N ASP A 187 18.58 -0.04 -17.80
CA ASP A 187 19.71 0.16 -16.86
C ASP A 187 20.12 1.64 -16.83
N GLY A 188 20.02 2.36 -15.71
CA GLY A 188 20.34 3.78 -15.62
C GLY A 188 19.79 4.42 -14.35
N ASN A 189 20.17 5.67 -14.04
CA ASN A 189 19.43 6.46 -13.05
C ASN A 189 18.37 7.28 -13.78
N ASP A 190 17.20 6.70 -13.96
CA ASP A 190 16.19 7.16 -14.87
C ASP A 190 15.20 8.11 -14.22
N ILE A 191 14.60 8.98 -15.04
CA ILE A 191 13.58 9.93 -14.60
C ILE A 191 12.34 9.81 -15.48
N PHE A 192 11.23 9.40 -14.87
CA PHE A 192 9.90 9.48 -15.48
C PHE A 192 9.02 10.49 -14.76
N GLU A 193 8.69 11.60 -15.42
CA GLU A 193 7.93 12.70 -14.85
C GLU A 193 6.61 12.95 -15.60
N VAL A 194 5.51 12.94 -14.86
CA VAL A 194 4.19 13.38 -15.31
C VAL A 194 3.76 14.62 -14.51
N ASN A 195 3.92 15.80 -15.12
CA ASN A 195 3.80 17.09 -14.42
C ASN A 195 2.54 17.91 -14.76
N GLY A 196 1.62 17.34 -15.53
CA GLY A 196 0.30 17.93 -15.77
C GLY A 196 -0.85 16.97 -15.51
N SER A 197 -1.99 17.31 -16.09
CA SER A 197 -3.18 16.46 -16.12
C SER A 197 -3.86 16.51 -17.48
N ALA A 198 -4.76 15.57 -17.75
CA ALA A 198 -5.61 15.60 -18.93
C ALA A 198 -6.38 16.93 -19.08
N ALA A 199 -6.87 17.54 -17.98
CA ALA A 199 -7.50 18.86 -18.09
C ALA A 199 -6.49 19.97 -18.44
N SER A 200 -5.26 19.90 -17.92
CA SER A 200 -4.23 20.91 -18.20
C SER A 200 -3.84 21.01 -19.68
N THR A 201 -4.06 19.93 -20.45
CA THR A 201 -3.79 19.88 -21.89
C THR A 201 -5.02 20.23 -22.74
N GLY A 202 -6.20 20.36 -22.13
CA GLY A 202 -7.48 20.60 -22.80
C GLY A 202 -8.21 19.31 -23.21
N TYR A 203 -7.78 18.15 -22.70
CA TYR A 203 -8.42 16.85 -22.95
C TYR A 203 -9.56 16.54 -21.98
N GLY A 204 -9.37 16.77 -20.67
CA GLY A 204 -10.34 16.46 -19.60
C GLY A 204 -11.65 17.24 -19.71
N THR A 205 -12.77 16.63 -19.29
CA THR A 205 -14.10 17.26 -19.40
C THR A 205 -15.05 17.12 -18.21
N THR A 206 -14.82 16.24 -17.21
CA THR A 206 -15.47 16.24 -15.88
C THR A 206 -15.15 15.04 -14.96
N LEU A 207 -14.91 13.81 -15.47
CA LEU A 207 -14.92 12.59 -14.65
C LEU A 207 -13.66 12.38 -13.79
N ALA A 208 -12.48 12.74 -14.33
CA ALA A 208 -11.18 12.61 -13.69
C ALA A 208 -10.25 13.75 -14.13
N ASP A 209 -10.76 14.98 -14.17
CA ASP A 209 -10.09 16.12 -14.82
C ASP A 209 -8.70 16.43 -14.26
N ASN A 210 -8.47 16.10 -12.99
CA ASN A 210 -7.17 16.27 -12.36
C ASN A 210 -6.27 15.04 -12.48
N ALA A 211 -6.52 14.09 -13.39
CA ALA A 211 -5.69 12.89 -13.52
C ALA A 211 -4.48 13.13 -14.42
N ALA A 212 -3.31 12.75 -13.90
CA ALA A 212 -2.07 12.60 -14.65
C ALA A 212 -2.10 11.29 -15.45
N PHE A 213 -2.62 10.23 -14.84
CA PHE A 213 -2.94 8.98 -15.51
C PHE A 213 -4.46 8.92 -15.66
N TYR A 214 -4.96 9.35 -16.81
CA TYR A 214 -6.38 9.53 -17.05
C TYR A 214 -7.00 8.23 -17.58
N MET A 215 -7.54 7.44 -16.65
CA MET A 215 -8.21 6.16 -16.92
C MET A 215 -7.31 5.19 -17.69
N THR A 216 -6.13 4.93 -17.14
CA THR A 216 -5.08 4.14 -17.81
C THR A 216 -5.01 2.71 -17.30
N ASN A 217 -4.32 1.89 -18.07
CA ASN A 217 -3.85 0.54 -17.73
C ASN A 217 -2.32 0.44 -17.93
N ALA A 218 -1.61 1.54 -17.71
CA ALA A 218 -0.22 1.73 -18.05
C ALA A 218 0.72 0.74 -17.32
N LYS A 219 1.83 0.40 -17.98
CA LYS A 219 2.89 -0.48 -17.50
C LYS A 219 4.21 0.30 -17.53
N ILE A 220 4.75 0.62 -16.36
CA ILE A 220 5.96 1.40 -16.22
C ILE A 220 7.02 0.52 -15.56
N ASP A 221 8.12 0.29 -16.26
CA ASP A 221 9.27 -0.50 -15.83
C ASP A 221 10.50 0.42 -15.86
N MET A 222 11.04 0.74 -14.69
CA MET A 222 12.17 1.66 -14.56
C MET A 222 13.49 0.91 -14.75
N GLY A 223 13.64 -0.27 -14.16
CA GLY A 223 14.74 -1.18 -14.46
C GLY A 223 15.78 -1.21 -13.34
N ALA A 224 17.04 -0.91 -13.64
CA ALA A 224 18.12 -0.99 -12.65
C ALA A 224 18.87 0.34 -12.51
N GLY A 225 18.98 0.82 -11.28
CA GLY A 225 19.67 2.04 -10.90
C GLY A 225 18.86 2.79 -9.86
N ASN A 226 19.20 4.04 -9.57
CA ASN A 226 18.44 4.82 -8.59
C ASN A 226 17.46 5.74 -9.33
N ASP A 227 16.25 5.25 -9.51
CA ASP A 227 15.25 5.81 -10.41
C ASP A 227 14.30 6.78 -9.72
N ILE A 228 13.71 7.67 -10.52
CA ILE A 228 12.78 8.70 -10.05
C ILE A 228 11.51 8.68 -10.89
N VAL A 229 10.40 8.30 -10.26
CA VAL A 229 9.05 8.42 -10.81
C VAL A 229 8.30 9.57 -10.12
N LYS A 230 7.92 10.60 -10.88
CA LYS A 230 7.24 11.80 -10.37
C LYS A 230 5.92 12.05 -11.06
N ILE A 231 4.81 11.72 -10.40
CA ILE A 231 3.45 11.92 -10.88
C ILE A 231 2.80 13.04 -10.06
N THR A 232 3.26 14.26 -10.33
CA THR A 232 2.91 15.44 -9.52
C THR A 232 1.86 16.33 -10.17
N GLY A 233 1.60 16.14 -11.46
CA GLY A 233 0.64 16.93 -12.21
C GLY A 233 -0.82 16.66 -11.86
N GLY A 234 -1.12 15.48 -11.29
CA GLY A 234 -2.48 15.01 -11.06
C GLY A 234 -2.54 13.65 -10.36
N GLN A 235 -3.75 13.13 -10.17
CA GLN A 235 -3.99 11.80 -9.59
C GLN A 235 -3.65 10.67 -10.56
N ILE A 236 -3.38 9.48 -10.03
CA ILE A 236 -3.38 8.23 -10.81
C ILE A 236 -4.80 7.68 -10.82
N THR A 237 -5.40 7.47 -11.99
CA THR A 237 -6.73 6.86 -12.11
C THR A 237 -6.67 5.66 -13.04
N ALA A 238 -6.77 4.47 -12.47
CA ALA A 238 -6.87 3.23 -13.25
C ALA A 238 -8.21 3.13 -13.98
N GLY A 239 -8.16 2.85 -15.27
CA GLY A 239 -9.34 2.61 -16.10
C GLY A 239 -9.84 1.16 -16.03
N ARG A 240 -11.11 0.94 -16.34
CA ARG A 240 -11.67 -0.38 -16.64
C ARG A 240 -11.33 -0.69 -18.09
N GLU A 241 -10.35 -1.55 -18.29
CA GLU A 241 -10.04 -2.10 -19.60
C GLU A 241 -10.14 -3.62 -19.53
N ASN A 242 -10.40 -4.29 -20.66
CA ASN A 242 -10.31 -5.76 -20.70
C ASN A 242 -8.87 -6.23 -20.40
N GLU A 243 -7.92 -5.33 -20.64
CA GLU A 243 -6.52 -5.39 -20.29
C GLU A 243 -6.34 -4.84 -18.87
N SER A 244 -5.43 -5.43 -18.11
CA SER A 244 -5.25 -5.23 -16.67
C SER A 244 -4.85 -3.83 -16.20
N GLY A 245 -5.10 -3.49 -14.93
CA GLY A 245 -4.84 -2.15 -14.36
C GLY A 245 -3.37 -1.69 -14.37
N ASN A 246 -3.11 -0.49 -13.84
CA ASN A 246 -1.77 0.11 -13.84
C ASN A 246 -0.76 -0.77 -13.09
N TYR A 247 0.47 -0.86 -13.61
CA TYR A 247 1.60 -1.54 -12.98
C TYR A 247 2.84 -0.64 -13.03
N PHE A 248 3.46 -0.44 -11.88
CA PHE A 248 4.75 0.22 -11.74
C PHE A 248 5.74 -0.78 -11.16
N LEU A 249 6.85 -0.99 -11.86
CA LEU A 249 8.01 -1.75 -11.42
C LEU A 249 9.18 -0.77 -11.35
N LEU A 250 9.64 -0.46 -10.14
CA LEU A 250 10.77 0.46 -9.94
C LEU A 250 12.08 -0.30 -10.18
N GLY A 251 12.23 -1.49 -9.60
CA GLY A 251 13.20 -2.48 -10.04
C GLY A 251 14.33 -2.67 -9.04
N SER A 252 15.58 -2.35 -9.37
CA SER A 252 16.68 -2.52 -8.42
C SER A 252 17.46 -1.23 -8.21
N GLY A 253 17.61 -0.82 -6.95
CA GLY A 253 18.37 0.35 -6.53
C GLY A 253 17.67 1.08 -5.39
N ASP A 254 18.08 2.31 -5.11
CA ASP A 254 17.38 3.14 -4.12
C ASP A 254 16.41 4.07 -4.85
N ASP A 255 15.20 3.58 -5.14
CA ASP A 255 14.26 4.26 -6.03
C ASP A 255 13.32 5.22 -5.30
N VAL A 256 12.81 6.22 -6.03
CA VAL A 256 11.89 7.22 -5.49
C VAL A 256 10.66 7.37 -6.37
N MET A 257 9.48 7.06 -5.82
CA MET A 257 8.19 7.38 -6.41
C MET A 257 7.44 8.44 -5.60
N GLU A 258 7.15 9.58 -6.24
CA GLU A 258 6.27 10.62 -5.70
C GLU A 258 5.00 10.74 -6.54
N THR A 259 3.84 10.59 -5.91
CA THR A 259 2.54 10.74 -6.59
C THR A 259 1.55 11.51 -5.73
N LYS A 260 0.45 11.94 -6.34
CA LYS A 260 -0.77 12.39 -5.65
C LYS A 260 -1.69 11.19 -5.39
N THR A 261 -2.96 11.46 -5.10
CA THR A 261 -4.04 10.48 -4.95
C THR A 261 -3.97 9.35 -5.99
N ILE A 262 -4.16 8.12 -5.52
CA ILE A 262 -4.28 6.91 -6.34
C ILE A 262 -5.72 6.41 -6.24
N THR A 263 -6.38 6.26 -7.39
CA THR A 263 -7.78 5.86 -7.48
C THR A 263 -8.01 4.95 -8.70
N SER A 264 -9.23 4.47 -8.85
CA SER A 264 -9.66 3.55 -9.90
C SER A 264 -11.10 3.83 -10.30
N GLU A 265 -11.45 3.48 -11.55
CA GLU A 265 -12.84 3.45 -11.98
C GLU A 265 -13.69 2.45 -11.19
N LYS A 266 -14.99 2.75 -11.09
CA LYS A 266 -15.95 1.99 -10.29
C LYS A 266 -16.31 0.62 -10.88
N ASP A 267 -15.44 -0.37 -10.87
CA ASP A 267 -15.75 -1.72 -11.37
C ASP A 267 -15.36 -2.80 -10.36
N ASN A 268 -15.78 -4.05 -10.57
CA ASN A 268 -15.57 -5.14 -9.63
C ASN A 268 -14.18 -5.79 -9.75
N TYR A 269 -13.48 -5.64 -10.88
CA TYR A 269 -12.16 -6.26 -11.07
C TYR A 269 -11.23 -5.60 -12.12
N LEU A 270 -11.75 -4.82 -13.08
CA LEU A 270 -10.95 -4.35 -14.23
C LEU A 270 -10.04 -3.13 -13.96
N ALA A 271 -10.26 -2.40 -12.87
CA ALA A 271 -9.51 -1.19 -12.56
C ALA A 271 -8.70 -1.38 -11.27
N SER A 272 -7.38 -1.51 -11.42
CA SER A 272 -6.43 -1.76 -10.32
C SER A 272 -5.15 -0.96 -10.48
N ASN A 273 -4.43 -0.78 -9.39
CA ASN A 273 -3.09 -0.22 -9.38
C ASN A 273 -2.18 -1.16 -8.60
N ILE A 274 -1.07 -1.56 -9.21
CA ILE A 274 -0.02 -2.36 -8.57
C ILE A 274 1.27 -1.54 -8.62
N ILE A 275 1.89 -1.35 -7.46
CA ILE A 275 3.22 -0.75 -7.35
C ILE A 275 4.12 -1.80 -6.73
N ASN A 276 5.13 -2.23 -7.49
CA ASN A 276 6.23 -3.04 -7.00
C ASN A 276 7.47 -2.14 -6.91
N LEU A 277 7.88 -1.83 -5.67
CA LEU A 277 9.07 -1.04 -5.39
C LEU A 277 10.35 -1.78 -5.77
N GLY A 278 10.31 -3.11 -5.83
CA GLY A 278 11.48 -3.89 -6.23
C GLY A 278 12.44 -4.12 -5.07
N SER A 279 13.74 -3.93 -5.29
CA SER A 279 14.83 -4.27 -4.36
C SER A 279 15.74 -3.07 -4.12
N GLY A 280 16.32 -2.99 -2.91
CA GLY A 280 17.10 -1.85 -2.43
C GLY A 280 16.41 -1.09 -1.30
N HIS A 281 16.64 0.22 -1.19
CA HIS A 281 15.98 1.07 -0.19
C HIS A 281 15.10 2.13 -0.84
N ASP A 282 13.85 1.75 -1.09
CA ASP A 282 12.93 2.53 -1.91
C ASP A 282 12.10 3.53 -1.11
N THR A 283 11.68 4.61 -1.75
CA THR A 283 10.80 5.62 -1.16
C THR A 283 9.52 5.75 -1.97
N LEU A 284 8.36 5.57 -1.33
CA LEU A 284 7.06 5.89 -1.91
C LEU A 284 6.40 7.01 -1.11
N LYS A 285 6.10 8.12 -1.78
CA LYS A 285 5.31 9.22 -1.24
C LYS A 285 4.02 9.42 -2.02
N VAL A 286 2.89 9.27 -1.33
CA VAL A 286 1.56 9.57 -1.85
C VAL A 286 1.02 10.82 -1.14
N ASP A 287 1.09 11.97 -1.82
CA ASP A 287 0.50 13.22 -1.35
C ASP A 287 -1.00 13.29 -1.67
N GLY A 288 -1.76 12.41 -1.02
CA GLY A 288 -3.19 12.24 -1.24
C GLY A 288 -3.72 10.93 -0.68
N ASP A 289 -4.92 10.57 -1.13
CA ASP A 289 -5.61 9.35 -0.69
C ASP A 289 -5.26 8.14 -1.59
N ILE A 290 -5.37 6.93 -1.05
CA ILE A 290 -5.46 5.67 -1.81
C ILE A 290 -6.87 5.11 -1.60
N MET A 291 -7.76 5.36 -2.55
CA MET A 291 -9.17 4.98 -2.42
C MET A 291 -9.92 4.97 -3.75
N SER A 292 -11.05 4.26 -3.82
CA SER A 292 -11.88 4.21 -5.03
C SER A 292 -12.89 5.34 -5.04
N HIS A 293 -12.63 6.34 -5.87
CA HIS A 293 -13.66 7.16 -6.50
C HIS A 293 -13.03 7.98 -7.63
N GLU A 294 -13.59 7.93 -8.84
CA GLU A 294 -13.05 8.60 -10.04
C GLU A 294 -12.92 10.13 -9.84
N ASP A 295 -13.81 10.74 -9.05
CA ASP A 295 -13.80 12.17 -8.72
C ASP A 295 -12.84 12.56 -7.58
N GLY A 296 -12.16 11.59 -6.94
CA GLY A 296 -11.22 11.83 -5.85
C GLY A 296 -11.84 12.32 -4.53
N VAL A 297 -13.16 12.20 -4.33
CA VAL A 297 -13.84 12.68 -3.12
C VAL A 297 -14.00 11.56 -2.08
N TYR A 298 -13.41 11.76 -0.91
CA TYR A 298 -13.61 10.90 0.25
C TYR A 298 -15.02 11.02 0.83
N ASN A 299 -15.76 9.90 0.89
CA ASN A 299 -17.04 9.81 1.60
C ASN A 299 -16.98 8.80 2.76
N SER A 300 -16.69 9.29 3.96
CA SER A 300 -16.61 8.50 5.22
C SER A 300 -17.84 7.68 5.57
N GLN A 301 -19.02 8.00 5.00
CA GLN A 301 -20.28 7.35 5.35
C GLN A 301 -20.59 6.10 4.51
N SER A 302 -19.83 5.84 3.43
CA SER A 302 -20.14 4.76 2.47
C SER A 302 -19.05 3.68 2.34
N VAL A 303 -17.95 3.79 3.10
CA VAL A 303 -16.77 2.92 2.97
C VAL A 303 -16.96 1.52 3.58
N SER A 304 -17.94 1.32 4.48
CA SER A 304 -17.98 0.11 5.31
C SER A 304 -18.40 -1.17 4.57
N ASP A 305 -19.30 -1.11 3.59
CA ASP A 305 -19.93 -2.34 3.05
C ASP A 305 -20.34 -2.30 1.57
N ALA A 306 -20.03 -1.22 0.84
CA ALA A 306 -20.34 -1.17 -0.59
C ALA A 306 -19.16 -1.74 -1.40
N GLU A 307 -19.27 -3.01 -1.83
CA GLU A 307 -18.32 -3.69 -2.75
C GLU A 307 -17.89 -2.81 -3.93
N ASP A 308 -18.82 -1.96 -4.35
CA ASP A 308 -18.76 -1.00 -5.44
C ASP A 308 -17.80 0.19 -5.25
N MET A 309 -17.16 0.42 -4.10
CA MET A 309 -16.47 1.69 -3.80
C MET A 309 -15.07 1.54 -3.18
N GLN A 310 -14.35 0.46 -3.49
CA GLN A 310 -13.08 0.13 -2.84
C GLN A 310 -11.89 0.16 -3.82
N ALA A 311 -10.80 0.86 -3.47
CA ALA A 311 -9.60 0.87 -4.31
C ALA A 311 -9.02 -0.54 -4.37
N ARG A 312 -8.66 -0.98 -5.57
CA ARG A 312 -7.82 -2.18 -5.77
C ARG A 312 -6.39 -1.72 -5.89
N PHE A 313 -5.67 -1.89 -4.79
CA PHE A 313 -4.30 -1.42 -4.69
C PHE A 313 -3.44 -2.51 -4.07
N LEU A 314 -2.34 -2.81 -4.72
CA LEU A 314 -1.29 -3.66 -4.19
C LEU A 314 0.00 -2.87 -4.18
N LEU A 315 0.63 -2.77 -3.00
CA LEU A 315 2.00 -2.34 -2.84
C LEU A 315 2.86 -3.57 -2.52
N MET A 316 4.01 -3.68 -3.17
CA MET A 316 5.01 -4.71 -2.90
C MET A 316 6.39 -4.10 -2.77
N SER A 317 7.24 -4.74 -1.97
CA SER A 317 8.68 -4.52 -1.89
C SER A 317 9.39 -5.85 -1.62
N SER A 318 10.65 -5.97 -2.01
CA SER A 318 11.50 -7.13 -1.73
C SER A 318 12.45 -6.88 -0.56
N ASP A 319 12.88 -5.63 -0.37
CA ASP A 319 13.87 -5.21 0.63
C ASP A 319 13.31 -4.11 1.54
N SER A 320 14.02 -3.01 1.74
CA SER A 320 13.66 -1.93 2.67
C SER A 320 12.87 -0.84 1.94
N SER A 321 11.87 -0.27 2.58
CA SER A 321 11.12 0.84 2.00
C SER A 321 10.62 1.87 3.01
N ASP A 322 10.70 3.14 2.62
CA ASP A 322 10.09 4.28 3.30
C ASP A 322 8.79 4.69 2.56
N VAL A 323 7.64 4.34 3.14
CA VAL A 323 6.32 4.61 2.56
C VAL A 323 5.57 5.66 3.37
N HIS A 324 5.23 6.79 2.75
CA HIS A 324 4.46 7.86 3.39
C HIS A 324 3.23 8.25 2.57
N ILE A 325 2.04 8.04 3.15
CA ILE A 325 0.75 8.39 2.58
C ILE A 325 0.12 9.50 3.45
N THR A 326 -0.05 10.70 2.87
CA THR A 326 -0.53 11.89 3.62
C THR A 326 -2.04 11.91 3.80
N GLY A 327 -2.78 11.15 2.98
CA GLY A 327 -4.23 11.01 3.01
C GLY A 327 -4.72 9.72 3.66
N ASN A 328 -5.94 9.35 3.32
CA ASN A 328 -6.62 8.13 3.77
C ASN A 328 -6.25 6.96 2.87
N VAL A 329 -6.25 5.76 3.45
CA VAL A 329 -6.08 4.50 2.72
C VAL A 329 -7.31 3.65 2.96
N GLY A 330 -7.98 3.19 1.89
CA GLY A 330 -9.13 2.32 2.09
C GLY A 330 -9.61 1.53 0.88
N GLY A 331 -10.36 0.48 1.18
CA GLY A 331 -10.91 -0.47 0.22
C GLY A 331 -10.17 -1.82 0.17
N LYS A 332 -9.99 -2.37 -1.03
CA LYS A 332 -9.32 -3.64 -1.33
C LYS A 332 -7.81 -3.38 -1.49
N VAL A 333 -7.24 -2.75 -0.46
CA VAL A 333 -5.83 -2.35 -0.39
C VAL A 333 -5.03 -3.45 0.30
N THR A 334 -3.89 -3.82 -0.27
CA THR A 334 -2.94 -4.74 0.35
C THR A 334 -1.53 -4.19 0.20
N MET A 335 -0.71 -4.38 1.23
CA MET A 335 0.72 -4.08 1.19
C MET A 335 1.45 -5.37 1.58
N LEU A 336 2.37 -5.84 0.74
CA LEU A 336 3.18 -7.04 0.96
C LEU A 336 4.65 -6.63 0.93
N MET A 337 5.21 -6.36 2.11
CA MET A 337 6.55 -5.82 2.25
C MET A 337 7.60 -6.94 2.35
N GLY A 338 8.86 -6.52 2.20
CA GLY A 338 9.99 -7.39 1.93
C GLY A 338 10.66 -7.96 3.17
N SER A 339 11.96 -8.17 3.09
CA SER A 339 12.77 -8.59 4.24
C SER A 339 13.67 -7.48 4.80
N GLY A 340 13.56 -6.27 4.25
CA GLY A 340 14.27 -5.11 4.76
C GLY A 340 13.58 -4.50 5.97
N ASN A 341 14.20 -3.48 6.57
CA ASN A 341 13.50 -2.66 7.56
C ASN A 341 12.59 -1.67 6.81
N ASP A 342 11.28 -1.81 6.95
CA ASP A 342 10.27 -0.97 6.33
C ASP A 342 9.71 0.06 7.31
N THR A 343 9.50 1.29 6.83
CA THR A 343 8.74 2.32 7.55
C THR A 343 7.51 2.72 6.75
N ILE A 344 6.34 2.30 7.20
CA ILE A 344 5.06 2.67 6.59
C ILE A 344 4.30 3.64 7.49
N ARG A 345 3.89 4.77 6.92
CA ARG A 345 3.14 5.82 7.60
C ARG A 345 1.92 6.29 6.81
N ILE A 346 0.77 6.26 7.47
CA ILE A 346 -0.50 6.81 6.96
C ILE A 346 -0.94 7.93 7.90
N ASP A 347 -1.01 9.18 7.41
CA ASP A 347 -1.33 10.33 8.27
C ASP A 347 -2.82 10.43 8.65
N LYS A 348 -3.71 9.86 7.83
CA LYS A 348 -5.17 9.84 8.07
C LYS A 348 -5.66 8.42 8.37
N GLU A 349 -6.87 8.10 7.94
CA GLU A 349 -7.54 6.85 8.31
C GLU A 349 -7.08 5.68 7.44
N LEU A 350 -7.07 4.48 8.05
CA LEU A 350 -6.97 3.19 7.37
C LEU A 350 -8.30 2.45 7.47
N ARG A 351 -8.99 2.26 6.34
CA ARG A 351 -10.28 1.57 6.27
C ARG A 351 -10.25 0.45 5.24
N MET A 352 -9.81 -0.73 5.66
CA MET A 352 -9.72 -1.89 4.78
C MET A 352 -11.09 -2.54 4.56
N SER A 353 -11.20 -3.33 3.50
CA SER A 353 -12.38 -4.18 3.29
C SER A 353 -12.42 -5.28 4.34
N GLY A 354 -13.55 -5.44 5.03
CA GLY A 354 -13.78 -6.54 5.97
C GLY A 354 -14.18 -7.86 5.30
N GLN A 355 -14.20 -7.91 3.96
CA GLN A 355 -14.60 -9.08 3.21
C GLN A 355 -13.48 -10.12 3.13
N ALA A 356 -13.85 -11.41 3.22
CA ALA A 356 -12.89 -12.51 3.13
C ALA A 356 -12.22 -12.61 1.75
N ASN A 357 -12.86 -12.10 0.70
CA ASN A 357 -12.44 -12.14 -0.71
C ASN A 357 -11.89 -10.79 -1.22
N ALA A 358 -11.35 -9.97 -0.31
CA ALA A 358 -10.92 -8.62 -0.66
C ALA A 358 -9.75 -8.57 -1.65
N MET A 359 -8.94 -9.63 -1.79
CA MET A 359 -7.82 -9.70 -2.74
C MET A 359 -8.10 -10.54 -4.00
N ASP A 360 -9.27 -11.17 -4.13
CA ASP A 360 -9.60 -12.10 -5.23
C ASP A 360 -9.45 -11.46 -6.61
N TRP A 361 -9.61 -10.13 -6.68
CA TRP A 361 -9.39 -9.33 -7.87
C TRP A 361 -7.98 -9.50 -8.48
N LEU A 362 -6.97 -9.84 -7.68
CA LEU A 362 -5.61 -10.13 -8.18
C LEU A 362 -5.57 -11.42 -9.00
N SER A 363 -6.22 -12.49 -8.52
CA SER A 363 -6.30 -13.74 -9.27
C SER A 363 -6.97 -13.49 -10.62
N TYR A 364 -8.09 -12.77 -10.60
CA TYR A 364 -8.79 -12.38 -11.83
C TYR A 364 -7.91 -11.55 -12.76
N THR A 365 -7.27 -10.50 -12.24
CA THR A 365 -6.41 -9.59 -13.01
C THR A 365 -5.31 -10.37 -13.71
N LEU A 366 -4.60 -11.23 -12.98
CA LEU A 366 -3.48 -12.00 -13.54
C LEU A 366 -3.95 -13.11 -14.48
N ASP A 367 -5.03 -13.83 -14.15
CA ASP A 367 -5.60 -14.89 -15.00
C ASP A 367 -6.05 -14.32 -16.36
N GLN A 368 -6.61 -13.11 -16.39
CA GLN A 368 -6.99 -12.45 -17.63
C GLN A 368 -5.80 -12.23 -18.55
N ASN A 369 -4.72 -11.60 -18.08
CA ASN A 369 -3.54 -11.36 -18.93
C ASN A 369 -2.93 -12.66 -19.44
N GLU A 370 -2.84 -13.68 -18.58
CA GLU A 370 -2.34 -15.00 -18.95
C GLU A 370 -3.23 -15.62 -20.06
N ALA A 371 -4.54 -15.43 -20.03
CA ALA A 371 -5.48 -15.91 -21.04
C ALA A 371 -5.42 -15.12 -22.37
N VAL A 372 -5.17 -13.80 -22.35
CA VAL A 372 -5.02 -12.99 -23.58
C VAL A 372 -3.64 -13.20 -24.24
N GLY A 373 -2.72 -13.91 -23.57
CA GLY A 373 -1.42 -14.27 -24.11
C GLY A 373 -0.36 -13.17 -24.01
N ASP A 374 -0.52 -12.23 -23.07
CA ASP A 374 0.46 -11.19 -22.77
C ASP A 374 1.05 -11.32 -21.35
N PRO A 375 1.75 -12.43 -21.06
CA PRO A 375 2.28 -12.70 -19.72
C PRO A 375 3.41 -11.76 -19.32
N GLY A 376 4.01 -11.03 -20.27
CA GLY A 376 5.16 -10.15 -20.02
C GLY A 376 4.81 -8.90 -19.21
N PHE A 377 3.54 -8.48 -19.20
CA PHE A 377 3.09 -7.27 -18.51
C PHE A 377 3.30 -7.26 -17.00
N TYR A 378 3.37 -8.44 -16.39
CA TYR A 378 3.52 -8.59 -14.94
C TYR A 378 4.75 -9.42 -14.60
N ASN A 379 5.83 -9.15 -15.31
CA ASN A 379 7.13 -9.63 -14.89
C ASN A 379 7.70 -8.68 -13.83
N ASN A 380 8.38 -9.26 -12.84
CA ASN A 380 9.21 -8.52 -11.90
C ASN A 380 10.56 -8.18 -12.54
N GLU A 381 11.42 -7.51 -11.78
CA GLU A 381 12.78 -7.09 -12.19
C GLU A 381 13.69 -8.25 -12.63
N ASN A 382 13.37 -9.47 -12.21
CA ASN A 382 14.08 -10.68 -12.59
C ASN A 382 13.46 -11.41 -13.80
N GLY A 383 12.43 -10.84 -14.41
CA GLY A 383 11.69 -11.44 -15.52
C GLY A 383 10.76 -12.59 -15.12
N TYR A 384 10.51 -12.78 -13.81
CA TYR A 384 9.57 -13.76 -13.28
C TYR A 384 8.16 -13.19 -13.18
N ASN A 385 7.15 -14.06 -13.32
CA ASN A 385 5.75 -13.66 -13.15
C ASN A 385 5.48 -13.25 -11.70
N ILE A 386 4.97 -12.03 -11.50
CA ILE A 386 4.63 -11.41 -10.20
C ILE A 386 3.69 -12.26 -9.34
N ARG A 387 2.89 -13.14 -9.94
CA ARG A 387 2.04 -14.09 -9.23
C ARG A 387 2.86 -14.95 -8.26
N GLY A 388 4.06 -15.36 -8.68
CA GLY A 388 4.98 -16.12 -7.84
C GLY A 388 5.41 -15.31 -6.63
N ASP A 389 5.78 -14.05 -6.83
CA ASP A 389 6.22 -13.15 -5.77
C ASP A 389 5.11 -12.84 -4.78
N ILE A 390 3.90 -12.58 -5.28
CA ILE A 390 2.72 -12.40 -4.43
C ILE A 390 2.48 -13.66 -3.61
N ASN A 391 2.46 -14.84 -4.23
CA ASN A 391 2.24 -16.10 -3.51
C ASN A 391 3.31 -16.37 -2.45
N ASN A 392 4.57 -16.06 -2.76
CA ASN A 392 5.66 -16.21 -1.82
C ASN A 392 5.50 -15.25 -0.64
N ALA A 393 5.22 -13.97 -0.89
CA ALA A 393 4.98 -12.99 0.16
C ALA A 393 3.78 -13.40 1.05
N LEU A 394 2.65 -13.76 0.43
CA LEU A 394 1.44 -14.22 1.13
C LEU A 394 1.69 -15.44 2.03
N ALA A 395 2.48 -16.40 1.57
CA ALA A 395 2.83 -17.58 2.34
C ALA A 395 3.84 -17.27 3.45
N ASN A 396 4.85 -16.45 3.15
CA ASN A 396 5.89 -16.07 4.09
C ASN A 396 5.33 -15.26 5.26
N GLY A 397 4.51 -14.22 5.01
CA GLY A 397 3.95 -13.42 6.09
C GLY A 397 3.07 -14.23 7.03
N VAL A 398 2.23 -15.14 6.51
CA VAL A 398 1.44 -16.05 7.35
C VAL A 398 2.34 -17.00 8.16
N SER A 399 3.42 -17.49 7.55
CA SER A 399 4.36 -18.38 8.24
C SER A 399 5.19 -17.66 9.30
N ALA A 400 5.60 -16.41 9.06
CA ALA A 400 6.42 -15.60 9.94
C ALA A 400 5.59 -15.08 11.12
N SER A 401 4.42 -14.51 10.83
CA SER A 401 3.57 -13.90 11.84
C SER A 401 2.69 -14.90 12.62
N GLY A 402 2.56 -16.13 12.13
CA GLY A 402 1.62 -17.12 12.68
C GLY A 402 0.13 -16.78 12.43
N ALA A 403 -0.17 -15.89 11.48
CA ALA A 403 -1.54 -15.41 11.27
C ALA A 403 -2.51 -16.52 10.85
N THR A 404 -3.76 -16.41 11.31
CA THR A 404 -4.82 -17.37 10.98
C THR A 404 -6.10 -16.67 10.54
N GLY A 405 -6.92 -17.39 9.75
CA GLY A 405 -8.23 -16.89 9.31
C GLY A 405 -8.18 -15.80 8.23
N LEU A 406 -7.12 -15.74 7.43
CA LEU A 406 -6.95 -14.80 6.30
C LEU A 406 -7.34 -15.38 4.93
N GLY A 407 -7.88 -16.61 4.91
CA GLY A 407 -8.20 -17.31 3.68
C GLY A 407 -6.98 -17.99 3.05
N ALA A 408 -6.94 -18.07 1.72
CA ALA A 408 -5.84 -18.68 1.00
C ALA A 408 -4.56 -17.83 1.03
N THR A 409 -3.41 -18.50 0.94
CA THR A 409 -2.07 -17.88 0.86
C THR A 409 -1.49 -17.94 -0.55
N THR A 410 -2.29 -18.35 -1.53
CA THR A 410 -1.87 -18.42 -2.92
C THR A 410 -3.01 -17.96 -3.81
N LEU A 411 -2.70 -17.07 -4.75
CA LEU A 411 -3.60 -16.68 -5.83
C LEU A 411 -4.00 -17.90 -6.64
N THR A 412 -5.27 -17.94 -7.03
CA THR A 412 -5.79 -18.98 -7.93
C THR A 412 -5.18 -18.77 -9.31
N ASN A 413 -4.73 -19.85 -9.96
CA ASN A 413 -4.29 -19.82 -11.35
C ASN A 413 -5.24 -20.69 -12.18
N GLN A 414 -5.97 -20.06 -13.11
CA GLN A 414 -6.88 -20.75 -14.03
C GLN A 414 -6.38 -20.75 -15.49
N ASN A 415 -5.09 -21.04 -15.70
CA ASN A 415 -4.43 -21.09 -17.01
C ASN A 415 -5.32 -21.66 -18.13
N GLY A 416 -5.71 -20.81 -19.08
CA GLY A 416 -6.40 -21.21 -20.31
C GLY A 416 -7.87 -21.60 -20.15
N VAL A 417 -8.50 -21.30 -19.02
CA VAL A 417 -9.95 -21.45 -18.83
C VAL A 417 -10.61 -20.08 -19.01
N PRO A 418 -11.58 -19.91 -19.93
CA PRO A 418 -12.39 -18.69 -19.97
C PRO A 418 -13.10 -18.55 -18.62
N LEU A 419 -12.83 -17.43 -17.92
CA LEU A 419 -13.36 -17.07 -16.60
C LEU A 419 -14.49 -17.99 -16.12
N ALA A 420 -14.15 -18.95 -15.24
CA ALA A 420 -15.19 -19.51 -14.41
C ALA A 420 -15.68 -18.40 -13.46
N ASP A 421 -16.94 -18.51 -13.06
CA ASP A 421 -17.60 -17.70 -12.04
C ASP A 421 -16.68 -17.38 -10.84
N ASP A 422 -16.77 -16.17 -10.27
CA ASP A 422 -15.96 -15.69 -9.12
C ASP A 422 -15.89 -16.72 -7.97
N SER A 423 -16.92 -17.58 -7.89
CA SER A 423 -17.04 -18.71 -6.96
C SER A 423 -15.93 -19.78 -7.04
N ALA A 424 -15.06 -19.75 -8.07
CA ALA A 424 -13.92 -20.65 -8.21
C ALA A 424 -12.59 -20.05 -7.74
N ILE A 425 -12.55 -18.77 -7.37
CA ILE A 425 -11.38 -18.11 -6.78
C ILE A 425 -11.42 -18.38 -5.26
N ALA A 426 -10.26 -18.73 -4.71
CA ALA A 426 -10.16 -18.88 -3.26
C ALA A 426 -10.22 -17.51 -2.58
N ASP A 427 -11.04 -17.38 -1.53
CA ASP A 427 -11.14 -16.16 -0.74
C ASP A 427 -9.77 -15.80 -0.15
N ILE A 428 -9.28 -14.60 -0.45
CA ILE A 428 -8.07 -14.03 0.13
C ILE A 428 -8.37 -12.68 0.77
N SER A 429 -8.11 -12.57 2.07
CA SER A 429 -8.35 -11.34 2.82
C SER A 429 -7.27 -10.30 2.55
N ALA A 430 -7.67 -9.02 2.52
CA ALA A 430 -6.74 -7.89 2.44
C ALA A 430 -5.90 -7.81 3.72
N ARG A 431 -4.61 -7.47 3.57
CA ARG A 431 -3.65 -7.41 4.67
C ARG A 431 -2.57 -6.35 4.47
N ILE A 432 -2.00 -5.87 5.57
CA ILE A 432 -0.75 -5.14 5.61
C ILE A 432 0.27 -6.11 6.19
N ASP A 433 1.10 -6.67 5.33
CA ASP A 433 2.14 -7.62 5.68
C ASP A 433 3.46 -6.87 5.65
N LEU A 434 4.06 -6.69 6.82
CA LEU A 434 5.31 -5.95 7.01
C LEU A 434 6.53 -6.79 6.63
N GLY A 435 6.36 -8.10 6.42
CA GLY A 435 7.47 -8.99 6.10
C GLY A 435 8.47 -9.13 7.24
N ASN A 436 9.68 -9.59 6.92
CA ASN A 436 10.76 -9.70 7.92
C ASN A 436 11.51 -8.36 8.04
N GLY A 437 12.45 -8.26 8.97
CA GLY A 437 13.14 -7.00 9.26
C GLY A 437 12.49 -6.21 10.40
N ASN A 438 13.17 -5.17 10.88
CA ASN A 438 12.65 -4.39 12.00
C ASN A 438 11.73 -3.27 11.50
N ASN A 439 10.44 -3.57 11.39
CA ASN A 439 9.52 -2.67 10.68
C ASN A 439 8.83 -1.68 11.62
N THR A 440 8.37 -0.57 11.05
CA THR A 440 7.53 0.40 11.73
C THR A 440 6.29 0.71 10.90
N PHE A 441 5.11 0.43 11.46
CA PHE A 441 3.83 0.79 10.86
C PHE A 441 3.07 1.79 11.73
N THR A 442 2.73 2.96 11.17
CA THR A 442 2.01 4.01 11.90
C THR A 442 0.79 4.52 11.13
N VAL A 443 -0.36 4.58 11.80
CA VAL A 443 -1.58 5.22 11.30
C VAL A 443 -2.03 6.34 12.24
N GLY A 444 -2.14 7.57 11.72
CA GLY A 444 -2.51 8.74 12.51
C GLY A 444 -3.99 8.98 12.71
N GLY A 445 -4.82 8.45 11.82
CA GLY A 445 -6.28 8.48 11.91
C GLY A 445 -6.87 7.15 12.40
N GLY A 446 -8.15 6.95 12.08
CA GLY A 446 -8.93 5.82 12.55
C GLY A 446 -8.59 4.56 11.77
N VAL A 447 -8.59 3.42 12.45
CA VAL A 447 -8.27 2.12 11.86
C VAL A 447 -9.47 1.20 11.95
N THR A 448 -9.87 0.60 10.83
CA THR A 448 -11.00 -0.32 10.76
C THR A 448 -10.78 -1.45 9.77
N ASN A 449 -11.16 -2.66 10.17
CA ASN A 449 -11.08 -3.91 9.37
C ASN A 449 -9.65 -4.29 8.95
N ALA A 450 -8.63 -3.75 9.62
CA ALA A 450 -7.25 -4.01 9.24
C ALA A 450 -6.77 -5.37 9.73
N ASN A 451 -6.10 -6.11 8.86
CA ASN A 451 -5.28 -7.27 9.19
C ASN A 451 -3.83 -6.86 9.03
N ILE A 452 -3.06 -6.85 10.11
CA ILE A 452 -1.66 -6.39 10.12
C ILE A 452 -0.80 -7.56 10.57
N LEU A 453 0.21 -7.91 9.78
CA LEU A 453 1.14 -9.01 10.02
C LEU A 453 2.55 -8.44 10.13
N GLY A 454 3.24 -8.76 11.20
CA GLY A 454 4.68 -8.58 11.35
C GLY A 454 5.47 -9.80 10.87
N GLY A 455 6.75 -9.83 11.20
CA GLY A 455 7.73 -10.82 10.77
C GLY A 455 8.27 -11.69 11.90
N ILE A 456 9.56 -12.04 11.80
CA ILE A 456 10.31 -12.77 12.83
C ILE A 456 11.30 -11.88 13.59
N ASP A 457 11.34 -10.60 13.23
CA ASP A 457 12.23 -9.57 13.72
C ASP A 457 11.39 -8.51 14.47
N LYS A 458 12.04 -7.54 15.11
CA LYS A 458 11.34 -6.58 15.97
C LYS A 458 10.48 -5.59 15.19
N ASP A 459 9.17 -5.65 15.37
CA ASP A 459 8.21 -4.76 14.75
C ASP A 459 7.62 -3.72 15.72
N VAL A 460 7.28 -2.55 15.16
CA VAL A 460 6.65 -1.45 15.89
C VAL A 460 5.37 -1.02 15.19
N ILE A 461 4.22 -1.32 15.78
CA ILE A 461 2.89 -1.03 15.22
C ILE A 461 2.20 0.03 16.08
N LYS A 462 1.82 1.17 15.47
CA LYS A 462 1.19 2.31 16.14
C LYS A 462 -0.10 2.71 15.45
N LEU A 463 -1.24 2.40 16.06
CA LEU A 463 -2.56 2.66 15.50
C LEU A 463 -3.26 3.80 16.25
N ALA A 464 -3.74 4.79 15.50
CA ALA A 464 -4.28 6.04 16.04
C ALA A 464 -3.23 6.89 16.78
N PHE A 465 -2.04 7.07 16.19
CA PHE A 465 -0.94 7.88 16.74
C PHE A 465 -0.51 9.00 15.78
N ASP A 466 -0.42 10.23 16.28
CA ASP A 466 -0.04 11.36 15.46
C ASP A 466 1.42 11.30 14.96
N ALA A 467 1.79 12.30 14.15
CA ALA A 467 3.12 12.45 13.58
C ALA A 467 4.28 12.41 14.58
N ASN A 468 4.02 12.76 15.84
CA ASN A 468 4.98 12.85 16.92
C ASN A 468 4.95 11.61 17.82
N GLY A 469 4.22 10.56 17.42
CA GLY A 469 4.02 9.35 18.20
C GLY A 469 3.16 9.56 19.44
N GLN A 470 2.28 10.57 19.45
CA GLN A 470 1.34 10.78 20.56
C GLN A 470 0.00 10.09 20.30
N PRO A 471 -0.64 9.48 21.32
CA PRO A 471 -1.97 8.90 21.18
C PRO A 471 -2.98 9.93 20.67
N ASN A 472 -3.66 9.63 19.57
CA ASN A 472 -4.70 10.48 19.01
C ASN A 472 -6.08 10.07 19.57
N GLY A 473 -6.44 10.61 20.74
CA GLY A 473 -7.74 10.31 21.38
C GLY A 473 -8.99 10.78 20.61
N SER A 474 -8.82 11.51 19.51
CA SER A 474 -9.92 11.95 18.64
C SER A 474 -10.35 10.89 17.62
N THR A 475 -9.55 9.83 17.44
CA THR A 475 -9.81 8.76 16.48
C THR A 475 -9.87 7.39 17.18
N TRP A 476 -10.09 6.30 16.44
CA TRP A 476 -10.44 4.99 17.02
C TRP A 476 -9.76 3.82 16.31
N VAL A 477 -9.66 2.69 17.00
CA VAL A 477 -9.34 1.38 16.42
C VAL A 477 -10.53 0.44 16.62
N TYR A 478 -11.00 -0.19 15.54
CA TYR A 478 -12.17 -1.07 15.53
C TYR A 478 -11.97 -2.26 14.58
N ASN A 479 -12.48 -3.45 14.93
CA ASN A 479 -12.44 -4.65 14.10
C ASN A 479 -11.07 -4.87 13.42
N THR A 480 -9.99 -4.84 14.20
CA THR A 480 -8.61 -4.85 13.69
C THR A 480 -7.87 -6.00 14.33
N LYS A 481 -7.08 -6.73 13.53
CA LYS A 481 -6.27 -7.86 13.99
C LYS A 481 -4.80 -7.57 13.71
N VAL A 482 -3.96 -7.81 14.70
CA VAL A 482 -2.51 -7.69 14.63
C VAL A 482 -1.90 -9.02 15.01
N TRP A 483 -1.03 -9.55 14.15
CA TRP A 483 -0.13 -10.65 14.45
C TRP A 483 1.28 -10.11 14.30
N THR A 484 2.08 -10.10 15.34
CA THR A 484 3.45 -9.57 15.23
C THR A 484 4.44 -10.64 14.80
N GLY A 485 4.23 -11.89 15.23
CA GLY A 485 5.18 -12.97 14.97
C GLY A 485 6.24 -13.02 16.05
N ASN A 486 7.42 -13.56 15.74
CA ASN A 486 8.54 -13.57 16.68
C ASN A 486 9.26 -12.21 16.66
N GLY A 487 10.08 -11.95 17.68
CA GLY A 487 10.74 -10.66 17.88
C GLY A 487 10.21 -9.93 19.12
N ASP A 488 11.03 -9.05 19.70
CA ASP A 488 10.61 -8.24 20.85
C ASP A 488 9.71 -7.07 20.38
N ASP A 489 8.42 -7.29 20.13
CA ASP A 489 7.56 -6.37 19.40
C ASP A 489 6.96 -5.26 20.27
N LEU A 490 6.51 -4.19 19.62
CA LEU A 490 5.77 -3.10 20.25
C LEU A 490 4.46 -2.83 19.51
N VAL A 491 3.33 -3.08 20.18
CA VAL A 491 1.99 -2.79 19.65
C VAL A 491 1.34 -1.68 20.47
N MET A 492 1.11 -0.53 19.86
CA MET A 492 0.47 0.62 20.49
C MET A 492 -0.86 0.94 19.81
N MET A 493 -1.95 1.05 20.57
CA MET A 493 -3.27 1.42 20.04
C MET A 493 -3.96 2.46 20.90
N SER A 494 -4.49 3.51 20.28
CA SER A 494 -5.30 4.53 20.95
C SER A 494 -6.79 4.39 20.66
N LYS A 495 -7.60 4.48 21.71
CA LYS A 495 -9.06 4.39 21.71
C LYS A 495 -9.57 3.12 21.03
N VAL A 496 -9.38 2.00 21.70
CA VAL A 496 -9.82 0.67 21.29
C VAL A 496 -11.33 0.54 21.51
N THR A 497 -12.10 0.54 20.43
CA THR A 497 -13.57 0.67 20.47
C THR A 497 -14.34 -0.63 20.25
N GLY A 498 -13.67 -1.71 19.84
CA GLY A 498 -14.26 -3.06 19.84
C GLY A 498 -13.70 -4.00 18.77
N SER A 499 -13.81 -5.30 19.02
CA SER A 499 -13.37 -6.36 18.11
C SER A 499 -11.90 -6.26 17.67
N VAL A 500 -11.04 -5.72 18.55
CA VAL A 500 -9.60 -5.64 18.32
C VAL A 500 -8.92 -6.88 18.86
N LYS A 501 -8.00 -7.47 18.09
CA LYS A 501 -7.24 -8.65 18.50
C LYS A 501 -5.75 -8.45 18.27
N VAL A 502 -4.94 -8.75 19.28
CA VAL A 502 -3.48 -8.75 19.19
C VAL A 502 -3.00 -10.15 19.54
N TYR A 503 -2.11 -10.68 18.70
CA TYR A 503 -1.45 -11.96 18.85
C TYR A 503 0.05 -11.71 18.67
N THR A 504 0.85 -12.06 19.67
CA THR A 504 2.31 -11.95 19.58
C THR A 504 2.98 -13.32 19.72
N GLY A 505 4.31 -13.35 19.67
CA GLY A 505 5.10 -14.54 19.37
C GLY A 505 5.64 -15.29 20.57
N ALA A 506 6.92 -15.65 20.50
CA ALA A 506 7.63 -16.40 21.54
C ALA A 506 8.69 -15.58 22.32
N ASP A 507 8.81 -14.30 21.97
CA ASP A 507 9.80 -13.36 22.50
C ASP A 507 9.11 -12.34 23.43
N SER A 508 9.85 -11.36 23.99
CA SER A 508 9.28 -10.46 25.01
C SER A 508 8.62 -9.23 24.38
N ASP A 509 7.30 -9.19 24.42
CA ASP A 509 6.48 -8.17 23.76
C ASP A 509 5.97 -7.05 24.68
N ASP A 510 5.78 -5.87 24.10
CA ASP A 510 5.20 -4.69 24.76
C ASP A 510 3.90 -4.26 24.07
N ILE A 511 2.76 -4.52 24.71
CA ILE A 511 1.43 -4.17 24.20
C ILE A 511 0.88 -2.98 24.99
N GLN A 512 0.62 -1.85 24.34
CA GLN A 512 0.16 -0.59 24.94
C GLN A 512 -1.19 -0.16 24.40
N LEU A 513 -2.23 -0.29 25.21
CA LEU A 513 -3.60 0.08 24.86
C LEU A 513 -4.03 1.32 25.63
N TYR A 514 -4.30 2.42 24.93
CA TYR A 514 -4.76 3.68 25.51
C TYR A 514 -6.27 3.79 25.36
N GLY A 515 -7.01 3.58 26.45
CA GLY A 515 -8.47 3.63 26.48
C GLY A 515 -9.10 2.46 25.73
N VAL A 516 -9.59 1.48 26.49
CA VAL A 516 -10.34 0.33 25.95
C VAL A 516 -11.82 0.58 26.22
N GLU A 517 -12.48 1.29 25.32
CA GLU A 517 -13.88 1.73 25.49
C GLU A 517 -14.89 0.64 25.07
N GLY A 518 -14.46 -0.26 24.19
CA GLY A 518 -15.29 -1.28 23.56
C GLY A 518 -15.46 -2.61 24.30
N THR A 519 -15.92 -3.60 23.55
CA THR A 519 -16.07 -5.01 23.95
C THR A 519 -15.46 -5.94 22.90
N ASN A 520 -15.29 -7.22 23.21
CA ASN A 520 -14.67 -8.25 22.35
C ASN A 520 -13.23 -7.89 21.93
N ASN A 521 -12.48 -7.24 22.83
CA ASN A 521 -11.07 -6.96 22.59
C ASN A 521 -10.22 -8.05 23.22
N GLU A 522 -9.22 -8.54 22.51
CA GLU A 522 -8.40 -9.66 22.93
C GLU A 522 -6.92 -9.35 22.73
N VAL A 523 -6.10 -9.62 23.74
CA VAL A 523 -4.64 -9.68 23.63
C VAL A 523 -4.22 -11.07 24.04
N HIS A 524 -3.39 -11.71 23.23
CA HIS A 524 -2.74 -12.99 23.49
C HIS A 524 -1.24 -12.77 23.27
N ALA A 525 -0.47 -12.62 24.35
CA ALA A 525 0.93 -12.23 24.27
C ALA A 525 1.91 -13.40 23.98
N GLY A 526 1.42 -14.64 24.07
CA GLY A 526 2.15 -15.79 23.52
C GLY A 526 3.14 -16.38 24.52
N ASP A 527 4.28 -16.87 24.03
CA ASP A 527 5.37 -17.26 24.94
C ASP A 527 6.28 -16.05 25.13
N GLY A 528 6.90 -15.86 26.29
CA GLY A 528 7.76 -14.70 26.50
C GLY A 528 7.74 -14.19 27.92
N ASN A 529 8.34 -13.03 28.18
CA ASN A 529 8.00 -12.28 29.39
C ASN A 529 7.40 -10.97 28.92
N ASP A 530 6.09 -10.96 28.79
CA ASP A 530 5.37 -9.90 28.11
C ASP A 530 4.89 -8.84 29.07
N ILE A 531 4.62 -7.67 28.50
CA ILE A 531 4.06 -6.58 29.27
C ILE A 531 2.87 -5.97 28.55
N ILE A 532 1.70 -6.09 29.18
CA ILE A 532 0.44 -5.51 28.71
C ILE A 532 0.14 -4.25 29.53
N ARG A 533 0.20 -3.09 28.89
CA ARG A 533 -0.10 -1.77 29.47
C ARG A 533 -1.49 -1.31 29.07
N LEU A 534 -2.34 -1.15 30.06
CA LEU A 534 -3.73 -0.70 29.91
C LEU A 534 -3.85 0.74 30.45
N TYR A 535 -3.64 1.71 29.58
CA TYR A 535 -3.61 3.12 29.97
C TYR A 535 -4.99 3.77 29.88
N GLY A 536 -5.37 4.49 30.95
CA GLY A 536 -6.68 5.12 31.04
C GLY A 536 -7.80 4.11 31.28
N LYS A 537 -9.05 4.54 31.03
CA LYS A 537 -10.22 3.72 31.32
C LYS A 537 -10.27 2.44 30.47
N VAL A 538 -10.42 1.30 31.13
CA VAL A 538 -10.85 0.04 30.52
C VAL A 538 -12.33 -0.19 30.84
N ASN A 539 -13.14 -0.37 29.82
CA ASN A 539 -14.53 -0.75 29.95
C ASN A 539 -14.61 -2.20 30.44
N GLY A 540 -14.98 -2.38 31.71
CA GLY A 540 -15.10 -3.70 32.32
C GLY A 540 -16.18 -4.53 31.64
N ASN A 541 -15.77 -5.50 30.82
CA ASN A 541 -16.67 -6.43 30.15
C ASN A 541 -15.99 -7.79 30.00
N SER A 542 -16.73 -8.87 30.27
CA SER A 542 -16.19 -10.24 30.28
C SER A 542 -15.70 -10.73 28.91
N SER A 543 -16.08 -10.05 27.81
CA SER A 543 -15.55 -10.32 26.47
C SER A 543 -14.21 -9.65 26.18
N ASN A 544 -13.73 -8.75 27.04
CA ASN A 544 -12.39 -8.21 26.95
C ASN A 544 -11.43 -9.15 27.67
N ILE A 545 -10.44 -9.68 26.95
CA ILE A 545 -9.49 -10.68 27.42
C ILE A 545 -8.08 -10.15 27.23
N PHE A 546 -7.27 -10.22 28.28
CA PHE A 546 -5.84 -9.93 28.23
C PHE A 546 -5.13 -11.16 28.78
N ASP A 547 -4.49 -11.89 27.89
CA ASP A 547 -3.80 -13.15 28.14
C ASP A 547 -2.30 -12.93 27.94
N GLY A 548 -1.51 -13.20 28.98
CA GLY A 548 -0.04 -13.17 28.92
C GLY A 548 0.43 -14.35 28.10
N GLY A 549 0.33 -15.53 28.70
CA GLY A 549 0.57 -16.80 28.03
C GLY A 549 1.69 -17.55 28.76
N ASP A 550 2.59 -18.17 28.01
CA ASP A 550 3.67 -18.94 28.60
C ASP A 550 4.83 -18.03 29.01
N GLY A 551 4.97 -17.76 30.30
CA GLY A 551 6.20 -17.18 30.85
C GLY A 551 6.00 -16.36 32.11
N TYR A 552 6.63 -15.19 32.18
CA TYR A 552 6.46 -14.26 33.31
C TYR A 552 5.87 -12.95 32.83
N ASP A 553 4.54 -12.86 32.91
CA ASP A 553 3.81 -11.76 32.27
C ASP A 553 3.35 -10.70 33.25
N THR A 554 3.44 -9.45 32.81
CA THR A 554 3.11 -8.28 33.61
C THR A 554 1.96 -7.49 32.99
N VAL A 555 0.90 -7.24 33.77
CA VAL A 555 -0.15 -6.29 33.40
C VAL A 555 0.00 -5.01 34.21
N ILE A 556 0.05 -3.87 33.52
CA ILE A 556 0.09 -2.54 34.13
C ILE A 556 -1.26 -1.85 33.90
N ILE A 557 -1.95 -1.48 34.97
CA ILE A 557 -3.29 -0.88 34.94
C ILE A 557 -3.20 0.62 35.26
N GLY A 558 -3.58 1.45 34.31
CA GLY A 558 -3.61 2.90 34.43
C GLY A 558 -2.22 3.56 34.30
N THR A 559 -2.21 4.88 34.47
CA THR A 559 -1.00 5.71 34.55
C THR A 559 -1.04 6.53 35.85
N ALA A 560 0.07 7.18 36.21
CA ALA A 560 0.15 7.96 37.45
C ALA A 560 -0.94 9.05 37.55
N GLU A 561 -1.43 9.54 36.42
CA GLU A 561 -2.45 10.58 36.30
C GLU A 561 -3.87 10.02 36.11
N ASP A 562 -4.02 8.69 35.97
CA ASP A 562 -5.30 8.07 35.67
C ASP A 562 -6.28 8.16 36.84
N GLY A 563 -7.44 8.75 36.61
CA GLY A 563 -8.53 8.87 37.58
C GLY A 563 -9.74 8.02 37.24
N ALA A 564 -9.69 7.24 36.16
CA ALA A 564 -10.78 6.36 35.77
C ALA A 564 -10.75 5.06 36.57
N GLN A 565 -11.93 4.51 36.81
CA GLN A 565 -12.08 3.21 37.45
C GLN A 565 -12.20 2.10 36.42
N SER A 566 -11.31 1.12 36.52
CA SER A 566 -11.28 -0.10 35.72
C SER A 566 -11.38 -1.33 36.63
N GLY A 567 -12.11 -2.34 36.16
CA GLY A 567 -12.35 -3.58 36.90
C GLY A 567 -11.83 -4.80 36.13
N PHE A 568 -11.19 -5.73 36.84
CA PHE A 568 -10.58 -6.93 36.27
C PHE A 568 -10.86 -8.18 37.12
N SER A 569 -10.73 -9.35 36.51
CA SER A 569 -10.73 -10.64 37.22
C SER A 569 -9.64 -11.59 36.76
N ILE A 570 -9.24 -12.50 37.65
CA ILE A 570 -8.29 -13.60 37.39
C ILE A 570 -8.76 -14.89 38.07
N GLY A 571 -8.31 -16.06 37.58
CA GLY A 571 -8.60 -17.38 38.17
C GLY A 571 -9.89 -18.07 37.68
N GLY A 572 -10.37 -17.69 36.48
CA GLY A 572 -11.52 -18.30 35.82
C GLY A 572 -12.57 -17.27 35.37
N VAL A 573 -13.40 -17.66 34.38
CA VAL A 573 -14.38 -16.74 33.77
C VAL A 573 -15.61 -16.55 34.66
N ASP A 574 -15.79 -15.36 35.20
CA ASP A 574 -17.09 -14.95 35.75
C ASP A 574 -17.99 -14.43 34.62
N THR A 575 -18.53 -15.36 33.84
CA THR A 575 -19.47 -15.06 32.73
C THR A 575 -20.79 -14.43 33.20
N THR A 576 -21.03 -14.33 34.51
CA THR A 576 -22.29 -13.86 35.07
C THR A 576 -22.31 -12.36 35.34
N ARG A 577 -21.14 -11.69 35.26
CA ARG A 577 -21.01 -10.25 35.50
C ARG A 577 -20.25 -9.57 34.36
N ASN A 578 -20.83 -8.48 33.84
CA ASN A 578 -20.25 -7.65 32.78
C ASN A 578 -19.77 -6.30 33.33
N ASP A 579 -19.05 -6.34 34.45
CA ASP A 579 -18.49 -5.16 35.11
C ASP A 579 -16.95 -5.18 35.18
N HIS A 580 -16.32 -6.21 34.59
CA HIS A 580 -14.86 -6.39 34.59
C HIS A 580 -14.35 -7.11 33.35
N SER A 581 -13.11 -6.82 32.98
CA SER A 581 -12.35 -7.51 31.93
C SER A 581 -11.58 -8.71 32.52
N GLN A 582 -11.16 -9.64 31.68
CA GLN A 582 -10.50 -10.88 32.12
C GLN A 582 -8.98 -10.80 31.94
N LEU A 583 -8.24 -11.22 32.97
CA LEU A 583 -6.79 -11.44 32.93
C LEU A 583 -6.51 -12.94 33.01
N TRP A 584 -5.68 -13.44 32.10
CA TRP A 584 -5.34 -14.86 31.96
C TRP A 584 -3.83 -15.02 31.90
N HIS A 585 -3.31 -16.08 32.51
CA HIS A 585 -1.88 -16.43 32.50
C HIS A 585 -0.98 -15.21 32.80
N ILE A 586 -1.23 -14.57 33.96
CA ILE A 586 -0.49 -13.38 34.42
C ILE A 586 0.21 -13.68 35.74
N GLU A 587 1.49 -13.36 35.84
CA GLU A 587 2.30 -13.52 37.06
C GLU A 587 2.40 -12.24 37.88
N GLU A 588 2.27 -11.06 37.25
CA GLU A 588 2.37 -9.77 37.92
C GLU A 588 1.31 -8.76 37.48
N ILE A 589 0.67 -8.10 38.45
CA ILE A 589 -0.23 -6.96 38.23
C ILE A 589 0.32 -5.74 38.94
N GLN A 590 0.51 -4.66 38.19
CA GLN A 590 0.95 -3.36 38.71
C GLN A 590 -0.16 -2.32 38.57
N PHE A 591 -0.58 -1.74 39.67
CA PHE A 591 -1.43 -0.55 39.65
C PHE A 591 -0.59 0.70 39.38
N GLY A 592 -0.85 1.35 38.25
CA GLY A 592 -0.11 2.51 37.76
C GLY A 592 -0.62 3.86 38.25
N SER A 593 -1.76 3.94 38.96
CA SER A 593 -2.37 5.23 39.37
C SER A 593 -2.00 5.69 40.78
N ASN A 594 -1.74 7.01 40.90
CA ASN A 594 -1.60 7.74 42.16
C ASN A 594 -2.87 8.46 42.61
N THR A 595 -3.90 8.48 41.76
CA THR A 595 -5.05 9.34 42.03
C THR A 595 -6.02 8.67 43.00
N ALA A 596 -6.59 9.44 43.93
CA ALA A 596 -7.59 8.94 44.87
C ALA A 596 -8.91 8.50 44.20
N THR A 597 -9.08 8.83 42.92
CA THR A 597 -10.30 8.60 42.16
C THR A 597 -10.25 7.37 41.27
N SER A 598 -9.07 6.82 40.93
CA SER A 598 -9.00 5.67 40.01
C SER A 598 -9.77 4.49 40.60
N LYS A 599 -9.45 4.06 41.82
CA LYS A 599 -10.17 2.94 42.49
C LYS A 599 -10.23 1.70 41.62
N ASP A 600 -9.16 1.46 40.87
CA ASP A 600 -9.01 0.26 40.07
C ASP A 600 -9.06 -0.96 40.98
N TRP A 601 -9.66 -2.02 40.47
CA TRP A 601 -9.86 -3.22 41.27
C TRP A 601 -9.65 -4.49 40.48
N VAL A 602 -9.10 -5.49 41.16
CA VAL A 602 -8.91 -6.84 40.65
C VAL A 602 -9.62 -7.80 41.58
N ARG A 603 -10.50 -8.63 41.03
CA ARG A 603 -11.15 -9.72 41.76
C ARG A 603 -10.44 -11.03 41.50
N ILE A 604 -10.02 -11.68 42.56
CA ILE A 604 -9.42 -13.02 42.48
C ILE A 604 -10.54 -14.03 42.67
N THR A 605 -10.63 -14.99 41.77
CA THR A 605 -11.54 -16.14 41.92
C THR A 605 -10.74 -17.38 42.33
N ASP A 606 -11.41 -18.42 42.86
CA ASP A 606 -10.76 -19.63 43.37
C ASP A 606 -11.11 -20.91 42.60
N ASN A 607 -11.68 -20.75 41.41
CA ASN A 607 -12.15 -21.86 40.58
C ASN A 607 -11.03 -22.57 39.81
N THR A 608 -9.96 -21.85 39.45
CA THR A 608 -8.79 -22.39 38.75
C THR A 608 -7.49 -21.90 39.38
N ARG A 609 -6.36 -22.38 38.84
CA ARG A 609 -5.05 -21.84 39.13
C ARG A 609 -5.00 -20.36 38.72
N ILE A 610 -4.35 -19.51 39.54
CA ILE A 610 -4.30 -18.05 39.34
C ILE A 610 -3.25 -17.58 38.33
N SER A 611 -2.24 -18.40 38.05
CA SER A 611 -1.14 -18.12 37.11
C SER A 611 -0.44 -19.43 36.73
N ASP A 612 0.41 -19.43 35.71
CA ASP A 612 1.07 -20.65 35.23
C ASP A 612 2.25 -21.08 36.07
N THR A 613 2.87 -20.12 36.75
CA THR A 613 3.83 -20.39 37.84
C THR A 613 3.12 -20.87 39.11
N GLY A 614 1.83 -20.53 39.28
CA GLY A 614 1.08 -20.74 40.52
C GLY A 614 1.38 -19.68 41.59
N GLU A 615 2.12 -18.63 41.24
CA GLU A 615 2.35 -17.45 42.05
C GLU A 615 1.85 -16.20 41.32
N LEU A 616 1.13 -15.32 42.02
CA LEU A 616 0.64 -14.04 41.48
C LEU A 616 1.07 -12.90 42.40
N PHE A 617 1.74 -11.90 41.84
CA PHE A 617 2.16 -10.68 42.53
C PHE A 617 1.25 -9.52 42.16
N ILE A 618 0.74 -8.79 43.15
CA ILE A 618 -0.06 -7.58 42.96
C ILE A 618 0.56 -6.44 43.77
N ARG A 619 0.94 -5.37 43.08
CA ARG A 619 1.69 -4.24 43.64
C ARG A 619 1.34 -2.92 42.96
N ASP A 620 1.93 -1.82 43.43
CA ASP A 620 2.02 -0.61 42.61
C ASP A 620 3.10 -0.72 41.54
N ALA A 621 3.02 0.15 40.54
CA ALA A 621 4.23 0.57 39.84
C ALA A 621 5.11 1.39 40.82
N ASP A 622 6.42 1.19 40.77
CA ASP A 622 7.35 1.63 41.81
C ASP A 622 7.19 3.12 42.21
N GLY A 623 6.93 3.36 43.50
CA GLY A 623 6.89 4.71 44.09
C GLY A 623 5.53 5.41 44.07
N LEU A 624 4.45 4.68 43.79
CA LEU A 624 3.08 5.20 43.80
C LEU A 624 2.34 4.94 45.12
N ASN A 625 1.17 5.57 45.32
CA ASN A 625 0.32 5.38 46.50
C ASN A 625 -0.81 4.38 46.23
N VAL A 626 -0.62 3.16 46.72
CA VAL A 626 -1.53 2.00 46.56
C VAL A 626 -2.86 2.07 47.30
N SER A 627 -3.05 2.97 48.26
CA SER A 627 -4.19 2.89 49.18
C SER A 627 -5.56 3.06 48.52
N ASN A 628 -5.58 3.47 47.26
CA ASN A 628 -6.79 3.77 46.50
C ASN A 628 -7.27 2.58 45.66
N ASN A 629 -6.42 1.60 45.39
CA ASN A 629 -6.74 0.42 44.58
C ASN A 629 -7.12 -0.76 45.45
N GLN A 630 -7.86 -1.69 44.87
CA GLN A 630 -8.53 -2.74 45.61
C GLN A 630 -8.30 -4.14 45.04
N VAL A 631 -8.09 -5.10 45.92
CA VAL A 631 -8.16 -6.53 45.58
C VAL A 631 -9.37 -7.14 46.30
N ASP A 632 -10.28 -7.73 45.53
CA ASP A 632 -11.49 -8.37 46.05
C ASP A 632 -11.32 -9.89 46.17
N LEU A 633 -11.31 -10.38 47.41
CA LEU A 633 -11.28 -11.80 47.79
C LEU A 633 -12.61 -12.24 48.44
N SER A 634 -13.63 -11.38 48.53
CA SER A 634 -14.79 -11.54 49.42
C SER A 634 -15.73 -12.72 49.12
N ALA A 635 -15.54 -13.35 47.96
CA ALA A 635 -16.30 -14.52 47.54
C ALA A 635 -15.43 -15.78 47.42
N THR A 636 -14.30 -15.84 48.13
CA THR A 636 -13.29 -16.91 47.99
C THR A 636 -12.81 -17.46 49.33
N ASN A 637 -12.02 -18.51 49.28
CA ASN A 637 -11.38 -19.15 50.45
C ASN A 637 -9.93 -18.70 50.67
N TRP A 638 -9.55 -17.52 50.20
CA TRP A 638 -8.21 -16.96 50.41
C TRP A 638 -8.04 -16.47 51.85
N THR A 639 -6.96 -16.91 52.50
CA THR A 639 -6.64 -16.53 53.88
C THR A 639 -5.22 -16.01 53.98
N ALA A 640 -5.03 -14.88 54.67
CA ALA A 640 -3.71 -14.32 54.90
C ALA A 640 -2.92 -15.22 55.86
N ALA A 641 -1.73 -15.66 55.45
CA ALA A 641 -0.90 -16.57 56.21
C ALA A 641 0.29 -15.85 56.87
N THR A 642 1.08 -15.11 56.09
CA THR A 642 2.35 -14.52 56.54
C THR A 642 2.68 -13.22 55.78
N LYS A 643 3.82 -12.60 56.12
CA LYS A 643 4.39 -11.47 55.38
C LYS A 643 5.76 -11.85 54.83
N GLN A 644 6.07 -11.39 53.63
CA GLN A 644 7.33 -11.68 52.95
C GLN A 644 7.83 -10.45 52.18
N THR A 645 9.14 -10.27 52.12
CA THR A 645 9.80 -9.20 51.35
C THR A 645 10.61 -9.85 50.24
N PHE A 646 10.52 -9.30 49.03
CA PHE A 646 11.21 -9.80 47.84
C PHE A 646 12.21 -8.76 47.31
N SER A 647 13.21 -9.22 46.55
CA SER A 647 14.23 -8.39 45.89
C SER A 647 14.21 -8.54 44.36
N GLY A 648 13.05 -8.93 43.81
CA GLY A 648 12.85 -9.19 42.37
C GLY A 648 11.45 -8.84 41.86
N HIS A 649 10.54 -8.42 42.75
CA HIS A 649 9.17 -8.00 42.45
C HIS A 649 8.93 -6.65 43.15
N GLY A 650 9.69 -5.63 42.72
CA GLY A 650 9.82 -4.34 43.43
C GLY A 650 10.74 -4.43 44.65
N ASP A 651 11.90 -3.79 44.55
CA ASP A 651 12.95 -3.88 45.56
C ASP A 651 12.51 -3.31 46.92
N GLY A 652 12.43 -4.19 47.93
CA GLY A 652 12.08 -3.80 49.29
C GLY A 652 10.58 -3.74 49.58
N ILE A 653 9.72 -4.11 48.63
CA ILE A 653 8.27 -4.21 48.85
C ILE A 653 7.96 -5.39 49.78
N THR A 654 7.11 -5.15 50.77
CA THR A 654 6.59 -6.19 51.68
C THR A 654 5.19 -6.59 51.25
N TYR A 655 4.97 -7.90 51.11
CA TYR A 655 3.71 -8.51 50.67
C TYR A 655 3.02 -9.24 51.82
N ASN A 656 1.69 -9.15 51.84
CA ASN A 656 0.85 -10.10 52.56
C ASN A 656 0.68 -11.35 51.67
N VAL A 657 0.96 -12.53 52.23
CA VAL A 657 0.88 -13.81 51.54
C VAL A 657 -0.48 -14.46 51.83
N TYR A 658 -1.22 -14.80 50.78
CA TYR A 658 -2.52 -15.45 50.86
C TYR A 658 -2.44 -16.86 50.26
N THR A 659 -3.06 -17.81 50.96
CA THR A 659 -3.22 -19.20 50.50
C THR A 659 -4.69 -19.57 50.50
N ASN A 660 -5.12 -20.35 49.52
CA ASN A 660 -6.51 -20.78 49.43
C ASN A 660 -6.73 -22.06 50.25
N SER A 661 -7.64 -22.01 51.24
CA SER A 661 -7.88 -23.15 52.13
C SER A 661 -8.77 -24.24 51.54
N ALA A 662 -9.48 -23.96 50.45
CA ALA A 662 -10.41 -24.89 49.81
C ALA A 662 -9.87 -25.52 48.52
N ASN A 663 -8.95 -24.84 47.84
CA ASN A 663 -8.34 -25.27 46.58
C ASN A 663 -6.81 -25.14 46.67
N ALA A 664 -6.13 -26.26 46.95
CA ALA A 664 -4.66 -26.28 47.06
C ALA A 664 -3.95 -26.00 45.72
N ASP A 665 -4.65 -26.22 44.60
CA ASP A 665 -4.13 -25.99 43.25
C ASP A 665 -4.34 -24.55 42.77
N ALA A 666 -4.99 -23.69 43.58
CA ALA A 666 -5.22 -22.29 43.22
C ALA A 666 -3.91 -21.48 43.15
N GLY A 667 -2.87 -21.87 43.89
CA GLY A 667 -1.59 -21.17 43.95
C GLY A 667 -1.41 -20.29 45.20
N THR A 668 -0.43 -19.38 45.15
CA THR A 668 -0.08 -18.44 46.21
C THR A 668 -0.19 -17.01 45.71
N LEU A 669 -0.92 -16.17 46.46
CA LEU A 669 -1.15 -14.78 46.10
C LEU A 669 -0.34 -13.85 47.01
N TYR A 670 0.42 -12.93 46.40
CA TYR A 670 1.24 -11.94 47.08
C TYR A 670 0.67 -10.55 46.79
N ILE A 671 0.11 -9.88 47.81
CA ILE A 671 -0.44 -8.53 47.67
C ILE A 671 0.41 -7.55 48.49
N GLN A 672 0.93 -6.50 47.84
CA GLN A 672 1.71 -5.46 48.50
C GLN A 672 0.96 -4.91 49.72
N GLN A 673 1.71 -4.74 50.81
CA GLN A 673 1.21 -4.10 52.01
C GLN A 673 0.72 -2.68 51.66
N ASP A 674 -0.49 -2.34 52.11
CA ASP A 674 -1.19 -1.07 51.91
C ASP A 674 -2.14 -1.00 50.70
N ILE A 675 -2.19 -2.02 49.83
CA ILE A 675 -3.34 -2.23 48.93
C ILE A 675 -4.57 -2.63 49.75
N GLN A 676 -5.74 -2.07 49.43
CA GLN A 676 -6.99 -2.42 50.12
C GLN A 676 -7.45 -3.83 49.71
N VAL A 677 -7.54 -4.75 50.65
CA VAL A 677 -8.07 -6.11 50.42
C VAL A 677 -9.46 -6.26 51.01
N LEU A 678 -10.45 -6.66 50.20
CA LEU A 678 -11.76 -7.09 50.67
C LEU A 678 -11.75 -8.60 50.93
N ILE A 679 -12.25 -9.02 52.09
CA ILE A 679 -12.35 -10.42 52.52
C ILE A 679 -13.80 -10.72 52.91
#